data_AF-A0A2S2C6C2-F1
#
_entry.id   AF-A0A2S2C6C2-F1
#
_cell.length_a   1.000
_cell.length_b   1.000
_cell.length_c   1.000
_cell.angle_alpha   90.00
_cell.angle_beta   90.00
_cell.angle_gamma   90.00
#
_symmetry.space_group_name_H-M   'P 1'
#
loop_
_entity.id
_entity.type
_entity.pdbx_description
1 polymer ?
#
loop_
_entity_poly.entity_id
_entity_poly.type
_entity_poly.pdbx_seq_one_letter_code
_entity_poly.pdbx_strand_id
1 'polypeptide(L)'
;MAGIFWHDVDGIQELQIWLMDRHRWVRVETVVDENGQPVRVGPPGWHVVGVGDFGGSSGSDILWHDIDGNRGLQIWFMNGHRRVDVKPVVDKNNQPVRVGPPGWHVVGVGRFGGPGGSGSSDILWHDIDGTKELQIWHMDGHKWVGFATVVDANDDPVRVGPPGWHVVGVGDFGGSSTNGILWHDLDGTKELQIWHMDGHKWVGFATVVDANDDPVRVGPPGWHVMGVGHFGGPGGDDILWHDLDGTKELQIWHMDGHKWVGFATVVDANDDPVRVGPPGWHVKGVRGTMHHLPAPCVQTGIIHTDYRLNFKIPPGLMPDRQFDSVHASLRVHRVSPTYANSDCKPARAIVLVHGRTLGGSTSFDLQHTTPATGPLSLQEALAHAGIDTFAPDLLGYALSTRLSLDDPKNASRPECTPTGDPTIDQCDRSRNKFIFPLDQQKRLQPNPLGTSYANHSSATYFGTTALWARDIRQVINDALIKTGLPTVSLLGYSFGGPRVGRTLQQLGITAADRIDRLIFMASLFDTLPTGPVDYPTDEADLDDIETSTSFPLVLNTVGWDTPSADRIPPGADKALAKQAQLLDAVGAKWGGSVTTPAGFVRSPTFTVSGWNKDVAAAITIPTLVLHGTEDRSVLPANAPHLYDALTTEQKVLIELGCASHFLHYETAPTWEGPHKAVADAIIEWVRSATFKGKTTGRFTIDCDGNVNPP
;
A
#
# COMPACT_ATOMS: atom_id res chain seq x y z
N MET A 1 -4.24 2.12 19.42
CA MET A 1 -4.52 1.51 20.73
C MET A 1 -3.68 2.18 21.80
N ALA A 2 -4.29 2.67 22.88
CA ALA A 2 -3.54 3.10 24.04
C ALA A 2 -2.99 1.87 24.80
N GLY A 3 -1.95 2.09 25.60
CA GLY A 3 -1.35 1.07 26.45
C GLY A 3 -1.32 1.55 27.89
N ILE A 4 -1.67 0.69 28.83
CA ILE A 4 -1.49 0.97 30.26
C ILE A 4 -0.28 0.17 30.73
N PHE A 5 0.75 0.86 31.24
CA PHE A 5 1.94 0.23 31.78
C PHE A 5 1.77 -0.09 33.25
N TRP A 6 2.08 -1.32 33.61
CA TRP A 6 1.90 -1.89 34.94
C TRP A 6 3.24 -2.39 35.48
N HIS A 7 3.43 -2.23 36.78
CA HIS A 7 4.58 -2.78 37.51
C HIS A 7 4.09 -3.48 38.77
N ASP A 8 4.52 -4.72 38.95
CA ASP A 8 4.40 -5.49 40.19
C ASP A 8 5.51 -5.13 41.19
N VAL A 9 5.22 -4.28 42.18
CA VAL A 9 6.20 -3.85 43.18
C VAL A 9 6.31 -4.77 44.41
N ASP A 10 5.31 -5.64 44.65
CA ASP A 10 5.27 -6.52 45.84
C ASP A 10 5.57 -8.00 45.53
N GLY A 11 5.53 -8.40 44.25
CA GLY A 11 5.75 -9.78 43.80
C GLY A 11 7.10 -9.99 43.08
N ILE A 12 7.03 -10.37 41.81
CA ILE A 12 8.20 -10.81 41.01
C ILE A 12 8.90 -9.68 40.26
N GLN A 13 8.51 -8.42 40.52
CA GLN A 13 9.06 -7.22 39.88
C GLN A 13 8.89 -7.23 38.36
N GLU A 14 7.78 -7.75 37.86
CA GLU A 14 7.48 -7.79 36.43
C GLU A 14 6.82 -6.49 35.96
N LEU A 15 7.09 -6.15 34.70
CA LEU A 15 6.38 -5.09 33.98
C LEU A 15 5.42 -5.72 32.97
N GLN A 16 4.23 -5.15 32.88
CA GLN A 16 3.23 -5.54 31.90
C GLN A 16 2.71 -4.32 31.12
N ILE A 17 2.25 -4.59 29.90
CA ILE A 17 1.56 -3.62 29.06
C ILE A 17 0.19 -4.17 28.75
N TRP A 18 -0.84 -3.46 29.17
CA TRP A 18 -2.21 -3.76 28.78
C TRP A 18 -2.53 -2.96 27.54
N LEU A 19 -2.77 -3.67 26.44
CA LEU A 19 -3.18 -3.07 25.18
C LEU A 19 -4.67 -2.84 25.20
N MET A 20 -5.06 -1.59 24.99
CA MET A 20 -6.45 -1.11 25.10
C MET A 20 -7.00 -0.81 23.71
N ASP A 21 -8.17 -1.39 23.40
CA ASP A 21 -9.06 -0.91 22.36
C ASP A 21 -10.20 -0.12 23.00
N ARG A 22 -10.10 1.21 22.92
CA ARG A 22 -10.93 2.13 23.69
C ARG A 22 -10.92 1.78 25.19
N HIS A 23 -12.05 1.32 25.73
CA HIS A 23 -12.19 0.92 27.12
C HIS A 23 -12.02 -0.58 27.38
N ARG A 24 -11.74 -1.39 26.36
CA ARG A 24 -11.55 -2.83 26.52
C ARG A 24 -10.07 -3.18 26.45
N TRP A 25 -9.54 -3.91 27.42
CA TRP A 25 -8.20 -4.47 27.24
C TRP A 25 -8.28 -5.71 26.35
N VAL A 26 -7.52 -5.70 25.27
CA VAL A 26 -7.52 -6.75 24.25
C VAL A 26 -6.39 -7.75 24.46
N ARG A 27 -5.30 -7.32 25.10
CA ARG A 27 -4.13 -8.15 25.35
C ARG A 27 -3.32 -7.62 26.54
N VAL A 28 -2.80 -8.51 27.36
CA VAL A 28 -1.74 -8.21 28.36
C VAL A 28 -0.45 -8.83 27.86
N GLU A 29 0.62 -8.05 27.86
CA GLU A 29 1.95 -8.50 27.48
C GLU A 29 2.91 -8.27 28.63
N THR A 30 3.69 -9.29 29.00
CA THR A 30 4.85 -9.10 29.87
C THR A 30 5.97 -8.43 29.08
N VAL A 31 6.62 -7.44 29.67
CA VAL A 31 7.79 -6.80 29.08
C VAL A 31 8.95 -7.80 29.05
N VAL A 32 9.54 -7.99 27.88
CA VAL A 32 10.64 -8.94 27.67
C VAL A 32 11.90 -8.24 27.16
N ASP A 33 13.06 -8.85 27.37
CA ASP A 33 14.33 -8.37 26.83
C ASP A 33 14.50 -8.76 25.35
N GLU A 34 15.65 -8.43 24.77
CA GLU A 34 16.00 -8.79 23.40
C GLU A 34 16.04 -10.31 23.14
N ASN A 35 16.07 -11.14 24.17
CA ASN A 35 16.05 -12.59 24.05
C ASN A 35 14.67 -13.19 24.34
N GLY A 36 13.65 -12.35 24.53
CA GLY A 36 12.29 -12.77 24.85
C GLY A 36 12.11 -13.24 26.29
N GLN A 37 13.06 -12.95 27.18
CA GLN A 37 12.95 -13.29 28.60
C GLN A 37 12.25 -12.16 29.36
N PRO A 38 11.32 -12.46 30.29
CA PRO A 38 10.68 -11.45 31.12
C PRO A 38 11.70 -10.54 31.81
N VAL A 39 11.54 -9.23 31.62
CA VAL A 39 12.36 -8.24 32.31
C VAL A 39 11.80 -8.04 33.69
N ARG A 40 12.62 -8.34 34.69
CA ARG A 40 12.37 -7.98 36.07
C ARG A 40 13.01 -6.62 36.35
N VAL A 41 12.29 -5.75 37.04
CA VAL A 41 12.78 -4.43 37.43
C VAL A 41 14.03 -4.60 38.29
N GLY A 42 15.01 -3.74 38.02
CA GLY A 42 16.40 -3.88 38.45
C GLY A 42 16.68 -3.56 39.93
N PRO A 43 17.95 -3.30 40.30
CA PRO A 43 18.40 -3.12 41.68
C PRO A 43 17.59 -2.06 42.47
N PRO A 44 17.59 -2.11 43.82
CA PRO A 44 16.85 -1.17 44.66
C PRO A 44 17.18 0.28 44.30
N GLY A 45 16.16 1.10 44.02
CA GLY A 45 16.28 2.56 43.82
C GLY A 45 15.82 3.12 42.48
N TRP A 46 15.64 2.27 41.44
CA TRP A 46 15.12 2.70 40.14
C TRP A 46 13.60 2.64 40.07
N HIS A 47 12.98 3.76 39.68
CA HIS A 47 11.54 3.89 39.54
C HIS A 47 11.17 4.32 38.13
N VAL A 48 10.07 3.76 37.59
CA VAL A 48 9.44 4.29 36.38
C VAL A 48 8.81 5.63 36.71
N VAL A 49 9.22 6.68 36.00
CA VAL A 49 8.76 8.06 36.22
C VAL A 49 8.07 8.67 35.01
N GLY A 50 8.05 7.98 33.88
CA GLY A 50 7.34 8.43 32.69
C GLY A 50 7.39 7.43 31.54
N VAL A 51 6.46 7.60 30.62
CA VAL A 51 6.36 6.83 29.38
C VAL A 51 6.19 7.83 28.24
N GLY A 52 6.99 7.71 27.17
CA GLY A 52 6.93 8.61 26.02
C GLY A 52 7.82 8.13 24.88
N ASP A 53 7.56 8.59 23.65
CA ASP A 53 8.37 8.26 22.47
C ASP A 53 9.67 9.08 22.50
N PHE A 54 10.72 8.56 23.12
CA PHE A 54 12.04 9.21 23.14
C PHE A 54 12.83 8.85 21.87
N GLY A 55 12.60 7.66 21.28
CA GLY A 55 13.32 7.17 20.11
C GLY A 55 12.86 7.72 18.75
N GLY A 56 11.75 8.48 18.70
CA GLY A 56 11.17 9.02 17.47
C GLY A 56 10.57 7.95 16.55
N SER A 57 10.33 6.75 17.07
CA SER A 57 9.96 5.57 16.28
C SER A 57 8.47 5.24 16.31
N SER A 58 7.62 6.16 16.80
CA SER A 58 6.19 5.95 17.13
C SER A 58 5.93 4.88 18.21
N GLY A 59 6.99 4.27 18.74
CA GLY A 59 7.00 3.45 19.95
C GLY A 59 7.09 4.31 21.21
N SER A 60 6.54 3.86 22.34
CA SER A 60 6.72 4.56 23.62
C SER A 60 7.75 3.83 24.46
N ASP A 61 8.76 4.57 24.89
CA ASP A 61 9.87 4.14 25.71
C ASP A 61 9.57 4.40 27.19
N ILE A 62 10.35 3.78 28.09
CA ILE A 62 10.16 3.90 29.54
C ILE A 62 11.30 4.74 30.13
N LEU A 63 10.95 5.83 30.81
CA LEU A 63 11.88 6.65 31.57
C LEU A 63 11.98 6.15 33.01
N TRP A 64 13.21 5.88 33.42
CA TRP A 64 13.59 5.43 34.74
C TRP A 64 14.40 6.51 35.46
N HIS A 65 14.18 6.65 36.76
CA HIS A 65 14.95 7.54 37.63
C HIS A 65 15.41 6.79 38.87
N ASP A 66 16.71 6.84 39.15
CA ASP A 66 17.30 6.36 40.39
C ASP A 66 17.20 7.42 41.48
N ILE A 67 16.07 7.46 42.20
CA ILE A 67 15.83 8.48 43.22
C ILE A 67 16.58 8.21 44.53
N ASP A 68 16.91 6.94 44.79
CA ASP A 68 17.49 6.48 46.06
C ASP A 68 19.02 6.31 46.00
N GLY A 69 19.59 6.23 44.79
CA GLY A 69 21.00 6.00 44.55
C GLY A 69 21.72 7.19 43.92
N ASN A 70 22.07 7.06 42.65
CA ASN A 70 23.03 7.92 41.96
C ASN A 70 22.40 9.15 41.28
N ARG A 71 21.06 9.31 41.36
CA ARG A 71 20.24 10.36 40.72
C ARG A 71 20.33 10.39 39.21
N GLY A 72 20.63 9.24 38.60
CA GLY A 72 20.73 9.06 37.17
C GLY A 72 19.35 8.82 36.54
N LEU A 73 19.24 9.19 35.28
CA LEU A 73 18.10 8.84 34.43
C LEU A 73 18.53 7.79 33.42
N GLN A 74 17.61 6.90 33.07
CA GLN A 74 17.79 5.87 32.06
C GLN A 74 16.52 5.73 31.23
N ILE A 75 16.70 5.50 29.93
CA ILE A 75 15.61 5.24 28.99
C ILE A 75 15.73 3.79 28.53
N TRP A 76 14.63 3.06 28.63
CA TRP A 76 14.48 1.77 27.99
C TRP A 76 13.78 2.01 26.67
N PHE A 77 14.51 1.80 25.57
CA PHE A 77 13.94 1.86 24.24
C PHE A 77 13.13 0.60 23.99
N MET A 78 11.88 0.78 23.58
CA MET A 78 10.89 -0.29 23.47
C MET A 78 10.44 -0.46 22.03
N ASN A 79 10.21 -1.71 21.62
CA ASN A 79 9.45 -2.07 20.43
C ASN A 79 8.29 -3.00 20.85
N GLY A 80 7.12 -2.40 21.10
CA GLY A 80 6.02 -3.10 21.76
C GLY A 80 6.37 -3.46 23.21
N HIS A 81 6.12 -4.72 23.61
CA HIS A 81 6.54 -5.26 24.91
C HIS A 81 8.03 -5.63 24.99
N ARG A 82 8.78 -5.55 23.89
CA ARG A 82 10.19 -5.94 23.87
C ARG A 82 11.09 -4.73 24.11
N ARG A 83 11.92 -4.78 25.15
CA ARG A 83 13.00 -3.82 25.39
C ARG A 83 14.15 -4.11 24.43
N VAL A 84 14.43 -3.16 23.54
CA VAL A 84 15.42 -3.30 22.46
C VAL A 84 16.75 -2.60 22.74
N ASP A 85 16.77 -1.64 23.67
CA ASP A 85 18.01 -1.00 24.12
C ASP A 85 17.78 -0.36 25.50
N VAL A 86 18.88 -0.08 26.20
CA VAL A 86 18.87 0.60 27.49
C VAL A 86 20.00 1.63 27.51
N LYS A 87 19.66 2.92 27.64
CA LYS A 87 20.64 4.01 27.63
C LYS A 87 20.50 4.92 28.85
N PRO A 88 21.59 5.31 29.52
CA PRO A 88 21.55 6.43 30.44
C PRO A 88 21.22 7.72 29.67
N VAL A 89 20.55 8.66 30.33
CA VAL A 89 20.44 10.02 29.78
C VAL A 89 21.79 10.71 29.89
N VAL A 90 22.27 11.28 28.79
CA VAL A 90 23.60 11.91 28.72
C VAL A 90 23.54 13.36 28.26
N ASP A 91 24.51 14.17 28.69
CA ASP A 91 24.67 15.55 28.24
C ASP A 91 25.32 15.62 26.84
N LYS A 92 25.52 16.84 26.34
CA LYS A 92 26.18 17.12 25.05
C LYS A 92 27.60 16.54 24.92
N ASN A 93 28.25 16.17 26.03
CA ASN A 93 29.59 15.56 26.08
C ASN A 93 29.53 14.04 26.31
N ASN A 94 28.34 13.43 26.16
CA ASN A 94 28.05 12.02 26.45
C ASN A 94 28.34 11.61 27.91
N GLN A 95 28.30 12.54 28.86
CA GLN A 95 28.40 12.23 30.28
C GLN A 95 27.01 11.98 30.88
N PRO A 96 26.82 10.95 31.72
CA PRO A 96 25.53 10.70 32.37
C PRO A 96 25.04 11.93 33.14
N VAL A 97 23.82 12.37 32.82
CA VAL A 97 23.17 13.46 33.54
C VAL A 97 22.73 12.94 34.90
N ARG A 98 23.11 13.68 35.94
CA ARG A 98 22.64 13.46 37.31
C ARG A 98 21.75 14.61 37.68
N VAL A 99 20.54 14.27 38.10
CA VAL A 99 19.53 15.26 38.48
C VAL A 99 19.93 15.88 39.81
N GLY A 100 19.74 17.20 39.91
CA GLY A 100 20.31 18.10 40.93
C GLY A 100 19.83 17.91 42.39
N PRO A 101 19.97 18.93 43.26
CA PRO A 101 19.64 18.82 44.69
C PRO A 101 18.16 18.45 44.94
N PRO A 102 17.82 17.94 46.15
CA PRO A 102 16.46 17.51 46.49
C PRO A 102 15.41 18.60 46.18
N GLY A 103 14.28 18.23 45.54
CA GLY A 103 13.14 19.11 45.29
C GLY A 103 12.55 19.04 43.87
N TRP A 104 13.36 18.66 42.87
CA TRP A 104 12.90 18.46 41.49
C TRP A 104 12.37 17.05 41.27
N HIS A 105 11.12 16.97 40.80
CA HIS A 105 10.44 15.71 40.47
C HIS A 105 10.04 15.69 39.00
N VAL A 106 10.19 14.52 38.36
CA VAL A 106 9.55 14.29 37.05
C VAL A 106 8.04 14.20 37.29
N VAL A 107 7.28 15.06 36.62
CA VAL A 107 5.81 15.11 36.73
C VAL A 107 5.11 14.79 35.42
N GLY A 108 5.86 14.63 34.33
CA GLY A 108 5.29 14.19 33.06
C GLY A 108 6.34 14.02 31.98
N VAL A 109 5.94 13.34 30.91
CA VAL A 109 6.70 13.19 29.67
C VAL A 109 5.75 13.54 28.53
N GLY A 110 6.20 14.34 27.57
CA GLY A 110 5.34 14.75 26.46
C GLY A 110 6.04 15.62 25.43
N ARG A 111 5.38 15.86 24.30
CA ARG A 111 5.94 16.66 23.21
C ARG A 111 5.66 18.14 23.44
N PHE A 112 6.67 18.87 23.89
CA PHE A 112 6.58 20.32 24.09
C PHE A 112 7.24 21.13 22.97
N GLY A 113 8.16 20.56 22.17
CA GLY A 113 8.60 21.15 20.90
C GLY A 113 9.92 21.94 20.95
N GLY A 114 11.04 21.27 21.21
CA GLY A 114 12.38 21.87 21.15
C GLY A 114 12.93 22.13 19.73
N PRO A 115 13.98 22.96 19.58
CA PRO A 115 14.60 23.27 18.28
C PRO A 115 15.30 22.05 17.69
N GLY A 116 14.74 21.47 16.63
CA GLY A 116 15.32 20.30 15.93
C GLY A 116 14.32 19.26 15.44
N GLY A 117 13.03 19.33 15.82
CA GLY A 117 11.92 18.66 15.13
C GLY A 117 12.04 17.15 14.91
N SER A 118 12.72 16.39 15.78
CA SER A 118 12.91 14.93 15.61
C SER A 118 11.72 14.08 16.09
N GLY A 119 10.63 14.68 16.61
CA GLY A 119 9.45 13.95 17.10
C GLY A 119 9.61 13.26 18.45
N SER A 120 10.72 13.51 19.17
CA SER A 120 11.01 12.94 20.50
C SER A 120 10.20 13.61 21.62
N SER A 121 9.94 12.87 22.70
CA SER A 121 9.28 13.36 23.92
C SER A 121 10.26 14.07 24.85
N ASP A 122 9.83 15.16 25.46
CA ASP A 122 10.56 15.93 26.45
C ASP A 122 10.16 15.53 27.88
N ILE A 123 10.95 15.90 28.89
CA ILE A 123 10.70 15.57 30.31
C ILE A 123 10.26 16.83 31.05
N LEU A 124 9.08 16.79 31.69
CA LEU A 124 8.57 17.87 32.53
C LEU A 124 8.96 17.64 33.99
N TRP A 125 9.61 18.64 34.56
CA TRP A 125 10.10 18.68 35.93
C TRP A 125 9.36 19.74 36.73
N HIS A 126 9.10 19.46 38.01
CA HIS A 126 8.53 20.41 38.96
C HIS A 126 9.40 20.48 40.22
N ASP A 127 9.81 21.70 40.61
CA ASP A 127 10.46 21.94 41.88
C ASP A 127 9.43 22.10 42.99
N ILE A 128 8.97 20.97 43.54
CA ILE A 128 7.88 20.95 44.51
C ILE A 128 8.35 21.45 45.87
N ASP A 129 9.64 21.45 46.18
CA ASP A 129 10.16 21.87 47.50
C ASP A 129 10.80 23.26 47.49
N GLY A 130 11.35 23.70 46.35
CA GLY A 130 12.10 24.95 46.20
C GLY A 130 11.31 26.07 45.53
N THR A 131 11.67 26.37 44.28
CA THR A 131 11.21 27.55 43.53
C THR A 131 9.74 27.48 43.10
N LYS A 132 9.13 26.29 43.16
CA LYS A 132 7.79 26.01 42.62
C LYS A 132 7.70 26.16 41.10
N GLU A 133 8.84 26.17 40.41
CA GLU A 133 8.89 26.35 38.95
C GLU A 133 8.72 25.02 38.23
N LEU A 134 8.20 25.09 37.01
CA LEU A 134 8.22 23.99 36.06
C LEU A 134 9.37 24.16 35.06
N GLN A 135 10.03 23.06 34.72
CA GLN A 135 11.08 23.01 33.70
C GLN A 135 10.81 21.91 32.69
N ILE A 136 11.01 22.21 31.41
CA ILE A 136 10.97 21.25 30.32
C ILE A 136 12.40 20.95 29.94
N TRP A 137 12.81 19.71 30.10
CA TRP A 137 14.07 19.20 29.57
C TRP A 137 13.83 18.71 28.16
N HIS A 138 14.48 19.37 27.21
CA HIS A 138 14.43 18.99 25.82
C HIS A 138 15.35 17.80 25.57
N MET A 139 14.82 16.82 24.83
CA MET A 139 15.47 15.54 24.59
C MET A 139 15.61 15.26 23.08
N ASP A 140 16.70 14.58 22.72
CA ASP A 140 16.89 13.95 21.40
C ASP A 140 17.35 12.50 21.63
N GLY A 141 16.40 11.56 21.62
CA GLY A 141 16.67 10.22 22.12
C GLY A 141 17.02 10.23 23.61
N HIS A 142 18.17 9.63 23.94
CA HIS A 142 18.73 9.61 25.29
C HIS A 142 19.65 10.79 25.59
N LYS A 143 19.75 11.78 24.68
CA LYS A 143 20.59 12.96 24.87
C LYS A 143 19.74 14.10 25.40
N TRP A 144 20.16 14.67 26.52
CA TRP A 144 19.64 15.93 27.02
C TRP A 144 20.27 17.08 26.22
N VAL A 145 19.44 17.86 25.52
CA VAL A 145 19.91 18.95 24.64
C VAL A 145 19.81 20.33 25.29
N GLY A 146 19.04 20.45 26.38
CA GLY A 146 18.89 21.68 27.14
C GLY A 146 17.64 21.66 28.02
N PHE A 147 17.42 22.70 28.81
CA PHE A 147 16.16 22.90 29.53
C PHE A 147 15.61 24.31 29.29
N ALA A 148 14.30 24.46 29.44
CA ALA A 148 13.62 25.75 29.48
C ALA A 148 12.69 25.79 30.70
N THR A 149 12.69 26.91 31.41
CA THR A 149 11.70 27.16 32.48
C THR A 149 10.36 27.50 31.82
N VAL A 150 9.26 27.00 32.37
CA VAL A 150 7.92 27.38 31.92
C VAL A 150 7.65 28.83 32.31
N VAL A 151 7.29 29.65 31.33
CA VAL A 151 7.08 31.09 31.49
C VAL A 151 5.70 31.53 31.01
N ASP A 152 5.22 32.66 31.51
CA ASP A 152 3.99 33.28 31.03
C ASP A 152 4.22 34.11 29.75
N ALA A 153 3.19 34.83 29.30
CA ALA A 153 3.26 35.66 28.09
C ALA A 153 4.31 36.79 28.16
N ASN A 154 4.80 37.15 29.35
CA ASN A 154 5.83 38.17 29.58
C ASN A 154 7.24 37.58 29.80
N ASP A 155 7.41 36.27 29.57
CA ASP A 155 8.64 35.53 29.84
C ASP A 155 9.02 35.45 31.34
N ASP A 156 8.06 35.68 32.24
CA ASP A 156 8.25 35.51 33.68
C ASP A 156 8.00 34.04 34.10
N PRO A 157 8.85 33.43 34.96
CA PRO A 157 8.65 32.05 35.41
C PRO A 157 7.30 31.82 36.08
N VAL A 158 6.56 30.83 35.57
CA VAL A 158 5.31 30.39 36.19
C VAL A 158 5.66 29.55 37.42
N ARG A 159 5.31 30.08 38.60
CA ARG A 159 5.52 29.42 39.89
C ARG A 159 4.20 28.88 40.43
N VAL A 160 4.18 27.59 40.75
CA VAL A 160 2.99 26.86 41.18
C VAL A 160 3.14 26.30 42.60
N GLY A 161 2.54 26.97 43.59
CA GLY A 161 2.18 26.32 44.87
C GLY A 161 1.89 27.24 46.06
N PRO A 162 1.29 26.73 47.18
CA PRO A 162 0.20 25.74 47.34
C PRO A 162 -0.99 26.31 48.19
N PRO A 163 -2.09 25.56 48.47
CA PRO A 163 -2.29 24.11 48.27
C PRO A 163 -3.49 23.70 47.42
N GLY A 164 -3.32 22.59 46.71
CA GLY A 164 -4.37 21.96 45.92
C GLY A 164 -3.92 21.37 44.60
N TRP A 165 -3.31 22.19 43.74
CA TRP A 165 -3.05 21.80 42.35
C TRP A 165 -1.81 20.92 42.18
N HIS A 166 -2.03 19.75 41.59
CA HIS A 166 -1.00 18.78 41.25
C HIS A 166 -1.02 18.51 39.75
N VAL A 167 0.16 18.42 39.13
CA VAL A 167 0.27 17.88 37.77
C VAL A 167 -0.07 16.40 37.82
N VAL A 168 -1.04 15.97 37.04
CA VAL A 168 -1.52 14.58 37.00
C VAL A 168 -1.40 13.94 35.62
N GLY A 169 -1.00 14.72 34.61
CA GLY A 169 -0.74 14.19 33.28
C GLY A 169 -0.23 15.22 32.30
N VAL A 170 0.33 14.73 31.20
CA VAL A 170 0.73 15.53 30.04
C VAL A 170 0.20 14.81 28.81
N GLY A 171 -0.48 15.52 27.91
CA GLY A 171 -1.12 14.92 26.74
C GLY A 171 -1.66 15.92 25.74
N ASP A 172 -1.95 15.45 24.53
CA ASP A 172 -2.54 16.26 23.46
C ASP A 172 -4.07 16.23 23.58
N PHE A 173 -4.61 17.14 24.38
CA PHE A 173 -6.07 17.27 24.56
C PHE A 173 -6.78 17.96 23.40
N GLY A 174 -6.04 18.54 22.44
CA GLY A 174 -6.61 19.38 21.36
C GLY A 174 -6.43 18.83 19.95
N GLY A 175 -5.71 17.72 19.78
CA GLY A 175 -5.41 17.10 18.48
C GLY A 175 -4.40 17.86 17.63
N SER A 176 -3.66 18.82 18.21
CA SER A 176 -2.71 19.69 17.50
C SER A 176 -1.26 19.20 17.56
N SER A 177 -1.00 18.02 18.15
CA SER A 177 0.30 17.39 18.39
C SER A 177 1.23 18.10 19.40
N THR A 178 0.77 19.18 20.02
CA THR A 178 1.42 19.87 21.15
C THR A 178 0.76 19.47 22.45
N ASN A 179 1.55 18.98 23.41
CA ASN A 179 0.98 18.48 24.66
C ASN A 179 0.71 19.63 25.65
N GLY A 180 -0.48 19.60 26.26
CA GLY A 180 -0.82 20.41 27.43
C GLY A 180 -0.47 19.71 28.75
N ILE A 181 -0.61 20.44 29.86
CA ILE A 181 -0.38 19.92 31.22
C ILE A 181 -1.73 19.82 31.93
N LEU A 182 -2.09 18.62 32.40
CA LEU A 182 -3.30 18.37 33.17
C LEU A 182 -3.01 18.54 34.66
N TRP A 183 -3.81 19.37 35.30
CA TRP A 183 -3.76 19.68 36.72
C TRP A 183 -5.03 19.22 37.42
N HIS A 184 -4.88 18.77 38.66
CA HIS A 184 -5.99 18.40 39.54
C HIS A 184 -5.86 19.12 40.88
N ASP A 185 -6.91 19.81 41.30
CA ASP A 185 -6.99 20.40 42.63
C ASP A 185 -7.39 19.35 43.68
N LEU A 186 -6.39 18.68 44.25
CA LEU A 186 -6.59 17.63 45.26
C LEU A 186 -6.93 18.16 46.65
N ASP A 187 -6.77 19.45 46.97
CA ASP A 187 -7.01 19.97 48.34
C ASP A 187 -8.17 20.96 48.41
N GLY A 188 -8.53 21.59 47.28
CA GLY A 188 -9.54 22.64 47.17
C GLY A 188 -10.81 22.21 46.43
N THR A 189 -11.02 22.75 45.23
CA THR A 189 -12.26 22.68 44.46
C THR A 189 -12.55 21.30 43.86
N LYS A 190 -11.54 20.41 43.83
CA LYS A 190 -11.61 19.11 43.14
C LYS A 190 -11.75 19.21 41.63
N GLU A 191 -11.44 20.37 41.05
CA GLU A 191 -11.54 20.61 39.61
C GLU A 191 -10.30 20.11 38.88
N LEU A 192 -10.45 19.87 37.58
CA LEU A 192 -9.34 19.60 36.66
C LEU A 192 -9.13 20.80 35.74
N GLN A 193 -7.88 21.09 35.42
CA GLN A 193 -7.50 22.15 34.49
C GLN A 193 -6.48 21.65 33.48
N ILE A 194 -6.65 22.06 32.23
CA ILE A 194 -5.69 21.82 31.16
C ILE A 194 -4.97 23.13 30.89
N TRP A 195 -3.66 23.14 31.09
CA TRP A 195 -2.80 24.23 30.66
C TRP A 195 -2.42 24.01 29.21
N HIS A 196 -2.69 25.04 28.40
CA HIS A 196 -2.26 25.10 27.01
C HIS A 196 -0.84 25.64 26.95
N MET A 197 -0.01 24.95 26.16
CA MET A 197 1.43 25.22 26.05
C MET A 197 1.81 25.47 24.60
N ASP A 198 2.75 26.38 24.38
CA ASP A 198 3.48 26.57 23.12
C ASP A 198 4.98 26.54 23.44
N GLY A 199 5.63 25.40 23.28
CA GLY A 199 6.98 25.22 23.81
C GLY A 199 6.98 25.23 25.33
N HIS A 200 7.84 26.09 25.88
CA HIS A 200 7.91 26.40 27.30
C HIS A 200 7.03 27.59 27.71
N LYS A 201 6.28 28.18 26.77
CA LYS A 201 5.35 29.27 27.11
C LYS A 201 4.00 28.70 27.49
N TRP A 202 3.51 29.10 28.66
CA TRP A 202 2.13 28.92 29.06
C TRP A 202 1.25 29.96 28.36
N VAL A 203 0.29 29.50 27.56
CA VAL A 203 -0.56 30.39 26.74
C VAL A 203 -1.98 30.53 27.28
N GLY A 204 -2.33 29.79 28.34
CA GLY A 204 -3.63 29.86 29.00
C GLY A 204 -4.02 28.55 29.67
N PHE A 205 -5.15 28.53 30.36
CA PHE A 205 -5.74 27.29 30.88
C PHE A 205 -7.24 27.21 30.54
N ALA A 206 -7.76 26.00 30.53
CA ALA A 206 -9.18 25.71 30.48
C ALA A 206 -9.55 24.76 31.62
N THR A 207 -10.63 25.06 32.34
CA THR A 207 -11.22 24.14 33.32
C THR A 207 -11.94 23.02 32.58
N VAL A 208 -11.83 21.78 33.06
CA VAL A 208 -12.59 20.67 32.52
C VAL A 208 -14.06 20.82 32.89
N VAL A 209 -14.94 20.81 31.88
CA VAL A 209 -16.38 21.05 32.04
C VAL A 209 -17.20 19.91 31.45
N ASP A 210 -18.44 19.75 31.91
CA ASP A 210 -19.39 18.81 31.34
C ASP A 210 -20.09 19.37 30.08
N ALA A 211 -21.10 18.63 29.57
CA ALA A 211 -21.85 19.03 28.38
C ALA A 211 -22.62 20.37 28.53
N ASN A 212 -22.82 20.86 29.75
CA ASN A 212 -23.48 22.13 30.05
C ASN A 212 -22.51 23.27 30.37
N ASP A 213 -21.20 23.05 30.15
CA ASP A 213 -20.12 23.99 30.50
C ASP A 213 -19.96 24.22 32.03
N ASP A 214 -20.48 23.30 32.86
CA ASP A 214 -20.29 23.32 34.32
C ASP A 214 -18.97 22.61 34.71
N PRO A 215 -18.14 23.16 35.63
CA PRO A 215 -16.89 22.52 36.07
C PRO A 215 -17.11 21.12 36.63
N VAL A 216 -16.36 20.15 36.10
CA VAL A 216 -16.37 18.79 36.62
C VAL A 216 -15.50 18.72 37.88
N ARG A 217 -16.11 18.33 39.00
CA ARG A 217 -15.46 18.21 40.31
C ARG A 217 -15.37 16.76 40.76
N VAL A 218 -14.19 16.34 41.20
CA VAL A 218 -13.89 14.93 41.53
C VAL A 218 -13.44 14.74 43.00
N GLY A 219 -14.35 14.33 43.91
CA GLY A 219 -13.95 13.61 45.15
C GLY A 219 -14.95 13.60 46.34
N PRO A 220 -14.77 12.74 47.40
CA PRO A 220 -13.94 11.53 47.56
C PRO A 220 -14.71 10.27 48.13
N PRO A 221 -14.07 9.09 48.39
CA PRO A 221 -12.65 8.72 48.19
C PRO A 221 -12.41 7.58 47.19
N GLY A 222 -11.27 7.63 46.49
CA GLY A 222 -10.72 6.49 45.74
C GLY A 222 -10.18 6.80 44.36
N TRP A 223 -10.82 7.67 43.59
CA TRP A 223 -10.42 7.90 42.20
C TRP A 223 -9.18 8.78 42.06
N HIS A 224 -8.15 8.24 41.44
CA HIS A 224 -6.89 8.91 41.12
C HIS A 224 -6.64 8.87 39.63
N VAL A 225 -6.14 9.97 39.06
CA VAL A 225 -5.65 9.99 37.68
C VAL A 225 -4.36 9.19 37.61
N MET A 226 -4.32 8.19 36.74
CA MET A 226 -3.14 7.34 36.53
C MET A 226 -2.34 7.74 35.28
N GLY A 227 -2.94 8.54 34.41
CA GLY A 227 -2.28 9.12 33.25
C GLY A 227 -3.26 9.56 32.18
N VAL A 228 -2.69 10.02 31.08
CA VAL A 228 -3.40 10.60 29.94
C VAL A 228 -2.96 9.86 28.67
N GLY A 229 -3.90 9.58 27.78
CA GLY A 229 -3.59 8.97 26.49
C GLY A 229 -4.82 8.72 25.62
N HIS A 230 -4.62 8.55 24.33
CA HIS A 230 -5.71 8.42 23.37
C HIS A 230 -6.46 7.07 23.46
N PHE A 231 -7.57 7.07 24.20
CA PHE A 231 -8.49 5.93 24.34
C PHE A 231 -9.70 6.03 23.39
N GLY A 232 -9.58 6.78 22.28
CA GLY A 232 -10.57 6.85 21.21
C GLY A 232 -11.66 7.91 21.39
N GLY A 233 -11.47 8.87 22.30
CA GLY A 233 -12.27 10.09 22.38
C GLY A 233 -12.10 11.02 21.15
N PRO A 234 -13.06 11.92 20.90
CA PRO A 234 -13.12 12.72 19.67
C PRO A 234 -12.12 13.88 19.59
N GLY A 235 -11.58 14.39 20.71
CA GLY A 235 -10.74 15.60 20.72
C GLY A 235 -9.26 15.42 21.05
N GLY A 236 -8.76 14.17 21.21
CA GLY A 236 -7.36 13.93 21.51
C GLY A 236 -7.15 12.88 22.60
N ASP A 237 -6.22 13.11 23.51
CA ASP A 237 -5.95 12.24 24.65
C ASP A 237 -7.06 12.30 25.71
N ASP A 238 -7.40 11.13 26.23
CA ASP A 238 -8.42 10.88 27.26
C ASP A 238 -7.74 10.69 28.63
N ILE A 239 -8.51 10.69 29.73
CA ILE A 239 -7.96 10.60 31.11
C ILE A 239 -8.26 9.22 31.70
N LEU A 240 -7.23 8.50 32.15
CA LEU A 240 -7.38 7.23 32.86
C LEU A 240 -7.43 7.46 34.37
N TRP A 241 -8.45 6.89 35.01
CA TRP A 241 -8.73 6.94 36.44
C TRP A 241 -8.67 5.54 37.06
N HIS A 242 -8.27 5.46 38.32
CA HIS A 242 -8.29 4.24 39.13
C HIS A 242 -8.92 4.51 40.50
N ASP A 243 -9.92 3.71 40.87
CA ASP A 243 -10.52 3.72 42.20
C ASP A 243 -9.66 2.95 43.22
N LEU A 244 -8.69 3.63 43.83
CA LEU A 244 -7.79 3.06 44.84
C LEU A 244 -8.45 2.79 46.19
N ASP A 245 -9.65 3.30 46.50
CA ASP A 245 -10.25 3.14 47.84
C ASP A 245 -11.58 2.36 47.82
N GLY A 246 -12.28 2.33 46.68
CA GLY A 246 -13.58 1.68 46.49
C GLY A 246 -13.53 0.40 45.67
N THR A 247 -14.06 0.44 44.43
CA THR A 247 -14.32 -0.73 43.58
C THR A 247 -13.06 -1.36 42.99
N LYS A 248 -11.91 -0.67 43.05
CA LYS A 248 -10.66 -1.04 42.36
C LYS A 248 -10.80 -1.08 40.84
N GLU A 249 -11.80 -0.40 40.31
CA GLU A 249 -12.05 -0.34 38.87
C GLU A 249 -11.20 0.76 38.22
N LEU A 250 -10.95 0.58 36.93
CA LEU A 250 -10.38 1.61 36.08
C LEU A 250 -11.48 2.26 35.25
N GLN A 251 -11.40 3.57 35.06
CA GLN A 251 -12.31 4.32 34.20
C GLN A 251 -11.53 5.19 33.23
N ILE A 252 -12.05 5.32 32.02
CA ILE A 252 -11.54 6.24 31.01
C ILE A 252 -12.56 7.35 30.86
N TRP A 253 -12.13 8.59 31.04
CA TRP A 253 -12.91 9.76 30.72
C TRP A 253 -12.58 10.20 29.30
N HIS A 254 -13.59 10.16 28.45
CA HIS A 254 -13.47 10.63 27.09
C HIS A 254 -13.53 12.15 27.06
N MET A 255 -12.59 12.74 26.33
CA MET A 255 -12.37 14.18 26.25
C MET A 255 -12.56 14.70 24.83
N ASP A 256 -13.10 15.91 24.74
CA ASP A 256 -13.11 16.76 23.54
C ASP A 256 -12.53 18.13 23.89
N GLY A 257 -11.21 18.30 23.77
CA GLY A 257 -10.56 19.46 24.36
C GLY A 257 -10.63 19.41 25.89
N HIS A 258 -11.16 20.49 26.47
CA HIS A 258 -11.46 20.59 27.89
C HIS A 258 -12.88 20.09 28.24
N LYS A 259 -13.66 19.63 27.28
CA LYS A 259 -15.00 19.11 27.54
C LYS A 259 -14.94 17.62 27.85
N TRP A 260 -15.49 17.24 29.00
CA TRP A 260 -15.75 15.84 29.33
C TRP A 260 -17.02 15.38 28.61
N VAL A 261 -16.89 14.36 27.76
CA VAL A 261 -17.99 13.86 26.91
C VAL A 261 -18.60 12.55 27.42
N GLY A 262 -18.03 11.96 28.47
CA GLY A 262 -18.51 10.73 29.08
C GLY A 262 -17.39 9.90 29.69
N PHE A 263 -17.74 8.82 30.40
CA PHE A 263 -16.77 7.85 30.88
C PHE A 263 -17.13 6.43 30.43
N ALA A 264 -16.13 5.56 30.37
CA ALA A 264 -16.28 4.14 30.19
C ALA A 264 -15.49 3.39 31.25
N THR A 265 -16.08 2.35 31.84
CA THR A 265 -15.33 1.44 32.73
C THR A 265 -14.45 0.54 31.89
N VAL A 266 -13.22 0.33 32.33
CA VAL A 266 -12.31 -0.58 31.65
C VAL A 266 -12.80 -2.02 31.85
N VAL A 267 -12.97 -2.76 30.76
CA VAL A 267 -13.47 -4.14 30.77
C VAL A 267 -12.50 -5.12 30.12
N ASP A 268 -12.61 -6.38 30.50
CA ASP A 268 -11.84 -7.48 29.92
C ASP A 268 -12.39 -8.00 28.59
N ALA A 269 -11.74 -9.05 28.07
CA ALA A 269 -12.13 -9.68 26.83
C ALA A 269 -13.55 -10.31 26.87
N ASN A 270 -14.19 -10.40 28.03
CA ASN A 270 -15.56 -10.90 28.22
C ASN A 270 -16.54 -9.77 28.60
N ASP A 271 -16.11 -8.52 28.52
CA ASP A 271 -16.85 -7.33 28.96
C ASP A 271 -17.10 -7.27 30.48
N ASP A 272 -16.34 -8.03 31.27
CA ASP A 272 -16.36 -7.93 32.73
C ASP A 272 -15.51 -6.74 33.19
N PRO A 273 -15.99 -5.89 34.13
CA PRO A 273 -15.20 -4.78 34.67
C PRO A 273 -13.87 -5.26 35.22
N VAL A 274 -12.79 -4.65 34.75
CA VAL A 274 -11.47 -4.94 35.29
C VAL A 274 -11.36 -4.30 36.66
N ARG A 275 -11.46 -5.16 37.66
CA ARG A 275 -11.17 -4.83 39.05
C ARG A 275 -9.75 -5.25 39.31
N VAL A 276 -8.87 -4.28 39.44
CA VAL A 276 -7.45 -4.53 39.64
C VAL A 276 -7.27 -5.07 41.05
N GLY A 277 -6.93 -6.35 41.15
CA GLY A 277 -6.50 -7.02 42.38
C GLY A 277 -5.49 -8.11 42.00
N PRO A 278 -4.20 -7.94 42.38
CA PRO A 278 -3.62 -8.37 43.66
C PRO A 278 -2.78 -7.26 44.36
N PRO A 279 -2.29 -7.46 45.61
CA PRO A 279 -1.31 -6.56 46.23
C PRO A 279 -0.06 -6.43 45.36
N GLY A 280 0.39 -5.21 45.10
CA GLY A 280 1.66 -4.93 44.40
C GLY A 280 1.57 -4.42 42.98
N TRP A 281 0.45 -4.54 42.27
CA TRP A 281 0.38 -4.03 40.89
C TRP A 281 -0.02 -2.55 40.85
N HIS A 282 0.84 -1.71 40.27
CA HIS A 282 0.60 -0.28 40.11
C HIS A 282 0.71 0.15 38.65
N VAL A 283 -0.21 1.00 38.20
CA VAL A 283 -0.04 1.73 36.92
C VAL A 283 1.14 2.68 37.07
N LYS A 284 2.08 2.63 36.13
CA LYS A 284 3.28 3.48 36.10
C LYS A 284 3.27 4.49 34.95
N GLY A 285 2.32 4.38 34.04
CA GLY A 285 2.11 5.35 32.98
C GLY A 285 1.04 4.90 32.01
N VAL A 286 0.50 5.88 31.29
CA VAL A 286 -0.41 5.68 30.17
C VAL A 286 0.31 6.08 28.90
N ARG A 287 0.09 5.28 27.85
CA ARG A 287 0.69 5.47 26.54
C ARG A 287 -0.27 6.26 25.65
N GLY A 288 0.09 7.49 25.30
CA GLY A 288 -0.50 8.24 24.18
C GLY A 288 -0.23 7.52 22.85
N THR A 289 -1.24 7.44 21.99
CA THR A 289 -1.29 6.74 20.68
C THR A 289 -0.11 5.80 20.36
N MET A 290 -0.32 4.47 20.44
CA MET A 290 0.24 3.67 19.34
C MET A 290 -0.47 4.16 18.07
N HIS A 291 0.30 4.79 17.18
CA HIS A 291 0.18 4.30 15.81
C HIS A 291 0.46 2.81 15.91
N HIS A 292 -0.62 2.07 15.74
CA HIS A 292 -0.64 0.64 15.58
C HIS A 292 0.74 0.12 15.09
N LEU A 293 1.40 -0.74 15.86
CA LEU A 293 1.56 -2.04 15.24
C LEU A 293 0.11 -2.51 15.08
N PRO A 294 -0.44 -2.55 13.85
CA PRO A 294 -1.79 -3.08 13.67
C PRO A 294 -1.81 -4.43 14.37
N ALA A 295 -2.94 -4.84 14.96
CA ALA A 295 -3.17 -6.28 15.08
C ALA A 295 -2.70 -6.84 13.73
N PRO A 296 -1.65 -7.68 13.69
CA PRO A 296 -0.86 -7.89 12.47
C PRO A 296 -1.87 -8.07 11.37
N CYS A 297 -1.80 -7.32 10.26
CA CYS A 297 -2.85 -7.36 9.27
C CYS A 297 -2.95 -8.80 8.75
N VAL A 298 -3.80 -9.59 9.42
CA VAL A 298 -3.92 -11.01 9.24
C VAL A 298 -4.85 -11.09 8.07
N GLN A 299 -4.24 -11.33 6.92
CA GLN A 299 -4.99 -11.62 5.74
C GLN A 299 -5.85 -12.87 6.01
N THR A 300 -7.16 -12.73 5.86
CA THR A 300 -8.14 -13.80 6.07
C THR A 300 -8.52 -14.48 4.76
N GLY A 301 -8.21 -13.86 3.63
CA GLY A 301 -8.46 -14.41 2.32
C GLY A 301 -8.25 -13.38 1.22
N ILE A 302 -8.98 -13.57 0.14
CA ILE A 302 -9.02 -12.66 -1.00
C ILE A 302 -10.47 -12.47 -1.46
N ILE A 303 -10.73 -11.39 -2.19
CA ILE A 303 -12.02 -11.11 -2.81
C ILE A 303 -11.82 -10.69 -4.26
N HIS A 304 -12.64 -11.24 -5.14
CA HIS A 304 -12.70 -10.87 -6.56
C HIS A 304 -13.83 -9.85 -6.72
N THR A 305 -13.53 -8.70 -7.30
CA THR A 305 -14.51 -7.64 -7.54
C THR A 305 -14.37 -7.10 -8.95
N ASP A 306 -15.49 -7.04 -9.66
CA ASP A 306 -15.61 -6.37 -10.95
C ASP A 306 -16.36 -5.06 -10.80
N TYR A 307 -15.77 -3.99 -11.34
CA TYR A 307 -16.42 -2.69 -11.40
C TYR A 307 -16.06 -1.96 -12.69
N ARG A 308 -16.78 -0.86 -12.94
CA ARG A 308 -16.63 -0.06 -14.16
C ARG A 308 -16.22 1.37 -13.85
N LEU A 309 -15.27 1.88 -14.62
CA LEU A 309 -14.92 3.29 -14.69
C LEU A 309 -15.62 3.88 -15.91
N ASN A 310 -16.64 4.70 -15.68
CA ASN A 310 -17.44 5.31 -16.74
C ASN A 310 -16.86 6.67 -17.14
N PHE A 311 -16.85 6.96 -18.43
CA PHE A 311 -16.33 8.22 -18.96
C PHE A 311 -16.97 8.56 -20.30
N LYS A 312 -16.71 9.79 -20.77
CA LYS A 312 -16.92 10.17 -22.17
C LYS A 312 -15.57 10.18 -22.88
N ILE A 313 -15.52 9.60 -24.08
CA ILE A 313 -14.30 9.58 -24.89
C ILE A 313 -13.92 11.03 -25.21
N PRO A 314 -12.72 11.51 -24.81
CA PRO A 314 -12.28 12.86 -25.13
C PRO A 314 -12.23 13.07 -26.65
N PRO A 315 -12.69 14.22 -27.16
CA PRO A 315 -12.61 14.54 -28.57
C PRO A 315 -11.19 14.38 -29.13
N GLY A 316 -11.05 13.70 -30.26
CA GLY A 316 -9.77 13.48 -30.93
C GLY A 316 -8.83 12.46 -30.26
N LEU A 317 -9.26 11.76 -29.20
CA LEU A 317 -8.48 10.68 -28.60
C LEU A 317 -8.50 9.42 -29.47
N MET A 318 -9.63 9.14 -30.11
CA MET A 318 -9.79 8.01 -31.04
C MET A 318 -9.69 8.48 -32.48
N PRO A 319 -9.17 7.66 -33.41
CA PRO A 319 -9.04 8.03 -34.82
C PRO A 319 -10.40 8.32 -35.49
N ASP A 320 -11.41 7.51 -35.18
CA ASP A 320 -12.76 7.74 -35.67
C ASP A 320 -13.50 8.77 -34.80
N ARG A 321 -13.65 9.98 -35.33
CA ARG A 321 -14.31 11.10 -34.62
C ARG A 321 -15.78 10.85 -34.34
N GLN A 322 -16.41 9.84 -34.92
CA GLN A 322 -17.77 9.46 -34.54
C GLN A 322 -17.88 9.03 -33.07
N PHE A 323 -16.76 8.63 -32.46
CA PHE A 323 -16.72 8.24 -31.05
C PHE A 323 -16.41 9.40 -30.09
N ASP A 324 -16.20 10.62 -30.60
CA ASP A 324 -15.99 11.79 -29.75
C ASP A 324 -17.19 11.99 -28.83
N SER A 325 -16.92 12.16 -27.53
CA SER A 325 -17.91 12.33 -26.46
C SER A 325 -18.89 11.16 -26.26
N VAL A 326 -18.69 10.02 -26.94
CA VAL A 326 -19.48 8.80 -26.70
C VAL A 326 -19.19 8.27 -25.31
N HIS A 327 -20.24 7.81 -24.63
CA HIS A 327 -20.11 7.17 -23.32
C HIS A 327 -19.44 5.80 -23.46
N ALA A 328 -18.39 5.59 -22.67
CA ALA A 328 -17.66 4.34 -22.61
C ALA A 328 -17.36 3.97 -21.16
N SER A 329 -17.04 2.69 -20.96
CA SER A 329 -16.71 2.13 -19.67
C SER A 329 -15.51 1.19 -19.77
N LEU A 330 -14.59 1.32 -18.82
CA LEU A 330 -13.53 0.34 -18.57
C LEU A 330 -13.97 -0.58 -17.45
N ARG A 331 -14.01 -1.89 -17.68
CA ARG A 331 -14.12 -2.86 -16.60
C ARG A 331 -12.74 -3.11 -16.00
N VAL A 332 -12.66 -3.08 -14.67
CA VAL A 332 -11.45 -3.44 -13.91
C VAL A 332 -11.76 -4.70 -13.12
N HIS A 333 -10.95 -5.73 -13.33
CA HIS A 333 -10.97 -6.93 -12.52
C HIS A 333 -9.99 -6.78 -11.36
N ARG A 334 -10.52 -6.64 -10.14
CA ARG A 334 -9.72 -6.46 -8.94
C ARG A 334 -9.74 -7.73 -8.11
N VAL A 335 -8.56 -8.19 -7.70
CA VAL A 335 -8.43 -9.25 -6.70
C VAL A 335 -7.65 -8.65 -5.54
N SER A 336 -8.31 -8.55 -4.40
CA SER A 336 -7.80 -7.84 -3.22
C SER A 336 -7.62 -8.78 -2.03
N PRO A 337 -6.58 -8.60 -1.21
CA PRO A 337 -6.53 -9.24 0.10
C PRO A 337 -7.67 -8.76 0.98
N THR A 338 -8.28 -9.68 1.73
CA THR A 338 -9.19 -9.36 2.82
C THR A 338 -8.49 -9.57 4.14
N TYR A 339 -8.80 -8.74 5.13
CA TYR A 339 -8.16 -8.76 6.44
C TYR A 339 -9.19 -8.98 7.54
N ALA A 340 -8.74 -9.57 8.65
CA ALA A 340 -9.59 -9.75 9.84
C ALA A 340 -10.07 -8.40 10.42
N ASN A 341 -9.22 -7.37 10.31
CA ASN A 341 -9.53 -6.01 10.71
C ASN A 341 -9.92 -5.19 9.46
N SER A 342 -11.07 -4.52 9.49
CA SER A 342 -11.55 -3.64 8.42
C SER A 342 -10.65 -2.43 8.16
N ASP A 343 -9.84 -2.02 9.14
CA ASP A 343 -8.90 -0.90 9.02
C ASP A 343 -7.58 -1.30 8.36
N CYS A 344 -7.33 -2.61 8.23
CA CYS A 344 -6.16 -3.11 7.52
C CYS A 344 -6.31 -2.90 6.01
N LYS A 345 -5.27 -2.32 5.43
CA LYS A 345 -5.16 -2.07 4.00
C LYS A 345 -3.96 -2.81 3.42
N PRO A 346 -4.02 -3.19 2.14
CA PRO A 346 -2.87 -3.72 1.43
C PRO A 346 -1.72 -2.70 1.48
N ALA A 347 -0.52 -3.16 1.81
CA ALA A 347 0.66 -2.30 1.87
C ALA A 347 1.22 -1.95 0.47
N ARG A 348 0.80 -2.70 -0.55
CA ARG A 348 1.21 -2.55 -1.94
C ARG A 348 0.03 -2.80 -2.87
N ALA A 349 0.07 -2.17 -4.03
CA ALA A 349 -0.89 -2.41 -5.10
C ALA A 349 -0.19 -2.46 -6.44
N ILE A 350 -0.77 -3.18 -7.40
CA ILE A 350 -0.22 -3.34 -8.74
C ILE A 350 -1.32 -3.27 -9.81
N VAL A 351 -1.03 -2.53 -10.89
CA VAL A 351 -1.85 -2.48 -12.10
C VAL A 351 -1.24 -3.40 -13.16
N LEU A 352 -2.04 -4.36 -13.65
CA LEU A 352 -1.62 -5.43 -14.56
C LEU A 352 -2.17 -5.18 -15.97
N VAL A 353 -1.32 -4.73 -16.90
CA VAL A 353 -1.72 -4.35 -18.26
C VAL A 353 -1.55 -5.51 -19.23
N HIS A 354 -2.66 -5.98 -19.79
CA HIS A 354 -2.71 -7.13 -20.68
C HIS A 354 -2.11 -6.86 -22.08
N GLY A 355 -1.91 -7.97 -22.81
CA GLY A 355 -1.34 -8.00 -24.16
C GLY A 355 -2.35 -7.72 -25.29
N ARG A 356 -2.04 -8.24 -26.49
CA ARG A 356 -2.74 -7.89 -27.75
C ARG A 356 -4.15 -8.46 -27.86
N THR A 357 -4.40 -9.65 -27.31
CA THR A 357 -5.56 -10.46 -27.70
C THR A 357 -6.64 -10.53 -26.62
N LEU A 358 -6.22 -10.68 -25.36
CA LEU A 358 -7.09 -10.96 -24.22
C LEU A 358 -7.18 -9.73 -23.31
N GLY A 359 -8.28 -9.62 -22.54
CA GLY A 359 -8.43 -8.60 -21.50
C GLY A 359 -7.71 -8.98 -20.20
N GLY A 360 -7.69 -8.05 -19.24
CA GLY A 360 -6.97 -8.17 -17.96
C GLY A 360 -7.31 -9.45 -17.20
N SER A 361 -8.58 -9.72 -16.94
CA SER A 361 -8.98 -10.92 -16.19
C SER A 361 -8.53 -12.24 -16.84
N THR A 362 -8.66 -12.38 -18.17
CA THR A 362 -8.21 -13.60 -18.85
C THR A 362 -6.69 -13.67 -18.95
N SER A 363 -6.00 -12.55 -18.84
CA SER A 363 -4.54 -12.48 -18.88
C SER A 363 -3.87 -12.71 -17.53
N PHE A 364 -4.56 -12.52 -16.40
CA PHE A 364 -3.92 -12.61 -15.08
C PHE A 364 -4.71 -13.40 -14.02
N ASP A 365 -5.97 -13.77 -14.29
CA ASP A 365 -6.85 -14.51 -13.39
C ASP A 365 -7.58 -15.64 -14.16
N LEU A 366 -6.81 -16.62 -14.64
CA LEU A 366 -7.36 -17.76 -15.35
C LEU A 366 -8.13 -18.66 -14.38
N GLN A 367 -9.41 -18.86 -14.66
CA GLN A 367 -10.33 -19.68 -13.86
C GLN A 367 -10.11 -21.17 -14.15
N HIS A 368 -8.93 -21.66 -13.75
CA HIS A 368 -8.50 -23.04 -13.86
C HIS A 368 -7.60 -23.39 -12.67
N THR A 369 -7.80 -24.55 -12.06
CA THR A 369 -7.00 -25.02 -10.93
C THR A 369 -6.32 -26.31 -11.32
N THR A 370 -5.03 -26.42 -11.04
CA THR A 370 -4.28 -27.66 -11.21
C THR A 370 -4.05 -28.32 -9.85
N PRO A 371 -3.98 -29.66 -9.77
CA PRO A 371 -3.65 -30.34 -8.52
C PRO A 371 -2.24 -30.02 -7.99
N ALA A 372 -1.30 -29.68 -8.88
CA ALA A 372 0.11 -29.50 -8.53
C ALA A 372 0.43 -28.07 -8.07
N THR A 373 -0.18 -27.05 -8.67
CA THR A 373 0.15 -25.64 -8.42
C THR A 373 -1.00 -24.81 -7.87
N GLY A 374 -2.20 -25.39 -7.70
CA GLY A 374 -3.38 -24.65 -7.28
C GLY A 374 -3.99 -23.81 -8.42
N PRO A 375 -4.70 -22.71 -8.10
CA PRO A 375 -5.28 -21.81 -9.09
C PRO A 375 -4.21 -21.20 -10.01
N LEU A 376 -4.44 -21.20 -11.32
CA LEU A 376 -3.56 -20.55 -12.30
C LEU A 376 -3.86 -19.05 -12.40
N SER A 377 -3.81 -18.36 -11.26
CA SER A 377 -4.09 -16.92 -11.19
C SER A 377 -2.91 -16.17 -10.59
N LEU A 378 -2.29 -15.31 -11.41
CA LEU A 378 -1.28 -14.39 -10.93
C LEU A 378 -1.91 -13.38 -9.97
N GLN A 379 -3.15 -12.93 -10.23
CA GLN A 379 -3.85 -12.01 -9.34
C GLN A 379 -4.11 -12.61 -7.95
N GLU A 380 -4.56 -13.85 -7.87
CA GLU A 380 -4.75 -14.54 -6.58
C GLU A 380 -3.42 -14.74 -5.85
N ALA A 381 -2.36 -15.16 -6.55
CA ALA A 381 -1.05 -15.34 -5.93
C ALA A 381 -0.51 -14.04 -5.32
N LEU A 382 -0.64 -12.92 -6.04
CA LEU A 382 -0.26 -11.60 -5.55
C LEU A 382 -1.16 -11.12 -4.40
N ALA A 383 -2.47 -11.34 -4.51
CA ALA A 383 -3.43 -10.97 -3.46
C ALA A 383 -3.19 -11.77 -2.17
N HIS A 384 -2.90 -13.07 -2.26
CA HIS A 384 -2.47 -13.91 -1.13
C HIS A 384 -1.13 -13.47 -0.51
N ALA A 385 -0.32 -12.71 -1.26
CA ALA A 385 0.88 -12.06 -0.74
C ALA A 385 0.61 -10.66 -0.15
N GLY A 386 -0.65 -10.25 0.01
CA GLY A 386 -1.05 -8.95 0.56
C GLY A 386 -0.94 -7.79 -0.43
N ILE A 387 -0.88 -8.05 -1.73
CA ILE A 387 -0.77 -7.05 -2.80
C ILE A 387 -2.14 -6.89 -3.48
N ASP A 388 -2.69 -5.70 -3.48
CA ASP A 388 -3.95 -5.44 -4.18
C ASP A 388 -3.75 -5.35 -5.69
N THR A 389 -4.54 -6.10 -6.47
CA THR A 389 -4.30 -6.22 -7.92
C THR A 389 -5.44 -5.61 -8.73
N PHE A 390 -5.08 -4.90 -9.79
CA PHE A 390 -6.01 -4.24 -10.69
C PHE A 390 -5.68 -4.60 -12.14
N ALA A 391 -6.50 -5.46 -12.76
CA ALA A 391 -6.35 -5.86 -14.15
C ALA A 391 -7.48 -5.25 -15.00
N PRO A 392 -7.25 -4.10 -15.64
CA PRO A 392 -8.25 -3.51 -16.52
C PRO A 392 -8.42 -4.32 -17.79
N ASP A 393 -9.66 -4.47 -18.24
CA ASP A 393 -9.92 -4.73 -19.65
C ASP A 393 -9.81 -3.37 -20.36
N LEU A 394 -8.77 -3.16 -21.16
CA LEU A 394 -8.60 -1.89 -21.87
C LEU A 394 -9.74 -1.67 -22.88
N LEU A 395 -10.00 -0.43 -23.29
CA LEU A 395 -11.09 -0.14 -24.22
C LEU A 395 -10.95 -0.99 -25.50
N GLY A 396 -12.05 -1.63 -25.92
CA GLY A 396 -12.07 -2.60 -27.03
C GLY A 396 -11.89 -4.07 -26.63
N TYR A 397 -11.58 -4.37 -25.37
CA TYR A 397 -11.33 -5.73 -24.89
C TYR A 397 -12.38 -6.24 -23.91
N ALA A 398 -12.57 -7.55 -23.90
CA ALA A 398 -13.41 -8.31 -22.95
C ALA A 398 -14.74 -7.59 -22.62
N LEU A 399 -14.96 -7.20 -21.36
CA LEU A 399 -16.20 -6.59 -20.89
C LEU A 399 -16.21 -5.05 -20.89
N SER A 400 -15.13 -4.42 -21.36
CA SER A 400 -15.08 -2.98 -21.60
C SER A 400 -15.84 -2.61 -22.87
N THR A 401 -16.16 -1.33 -23.02
CA THR A 401 -16.91 -0.85 -24.20
C THR A 401 -16.15 -1.16 -25.49
N ARG A 402 -16.87 -1.69 -26.51
CA ARG A 402 -16.31 -2.22 -27.76
C ARG A 402 -16.66 -1.44 -29.03
N LEU A 403 -17.62 -0.51 -28.96
CA LEU A 403 -17.95 0.43 -30.05
C LEU A 403 -18.09 -0.29 -31.42
N SER A 404 -17.32 0.12 -32.43
CA SER A 404 -17.31 -0.47 -33.78
C SER A 404 -16.96 -1.96 -33.83
N LEU A 405 -16.32 -2.53 -32.80
CA LEU A 405 -15.94 -3.95 -32.80
C LEU A 405 -17.14 -4.89 -32.65
N ASP A 406 -18.30 -4.39 -32.23
CA ASP A 406 -19.57 -5.15 -32.22
C ASP A 406 -20.15 -5.34 -33.62
N ASP A 407 -19.73 -4.53 -34.59
CA ASP A 407 -20.11 -4.72 -35.98
C ASP A 407 -19.15 -5.73 -36.66
N PRO A 408 -19.63 -6.94 -37.01
CA PRO A 408 -18.83 -7.96 -37.68
C PRO A 408 -18.26 -7.51 -39.03
N LYS A 409 -18.86 -6.49 -39.66
CA LYS A 409 -18.34 -5.91 -40.90
C LYS A 409 -16.95 -5.34 -40.71
N ASN A 410 -16.56 -4.95 -39.51
CA ASN A 410 -15.25 -4.35 -39.28
C ASN A 410 -14.11 -5.37 -39.16
N ALA A 411 -14.40 -6.67 -39.23
CA ALA A 411 -13.38 -7.68 -39.47
C ALA A 411 -12.70 -7.43 -40.83
N SER A 412 -11.39 -7.68 -40.93
CA SER A 412 -10.64 -7.41 -42.16
C SER A 412 -11.10 -8.24 -43.37
N ARG A 413 -10.96 -7.67 -44.56
CA ARG A 413 -11.22 -8.23 -45.90
C ARG A 413 -9.92 -8.74 -46.55
N PRO A 414 -9.99 -9.36 -47.75
CA PRO A 414 -8.82 -9.82 -48.48
C PRO A 414 -7.80 -8.72 -48.78
N GLU A 415 -6.55 -9.11 -48.94
CA GLU A 415 -5.48 -8.19 -49.32
C GLU A 415 -5.73 -7.54 -50.68
N CYS A 416 -5.43 -6.24 -50.81
CA CYS A 416 -5.41 -5.60 -52.11
C CYS A 416 -4.31 -6.14 -53.02
N THR A 417 -4.69 -6.74 -54.15
CA THR A 417 -3.73 -7.18 -55.18
C THR A 417 -3.14 -5.98 -55.94
N PRO A 418 -1.82 -5.95 -56.21
CA PRO A 418 -1.18 -4.85 -56.95
C PRO A 418 -1.73 -4.61 -58.37
N THR A 419 -2.30 -5.64 -59.01
CA THR A 419 -2.84 -5.58 -60.38
C THR A 419 -4.30 -5.14 -60.46
N GLY A 420 -4.95 -4.84 -59.31
CA GLY A 420 -6.36 -4.46 -59.26
C GLY A 420 -7.24 -5.50 -59.93
N ASP A 421 -7.29 -6.73 -59.39
CA ASP A 421 -8.28 -7.71 -59.84
C ASP A 421 -9.68 -7.07 -59.75
N PRO A 422 -10.36 -6.83 -60.88
CA PRO A 422 -11.65 -6.13 -60.91
C PRO A 422 -12.78 -6.92 -60.24
N THR A 423 -12.52 -8.15 -59.79
CA THR A 423 -13.45 -8.95 -58.98
C THR A 423 -13.35 -8.67 -57.47
N ILE A 424 -12.31 -7.97 -57.00
CA ILE A 424 -12.10 -7.61 -55.58
C ILE A 424 -12.21 -6.08 -55.44
N ASP A 425 -13.42 -5.55 -55.58
CA ASP A 425 -13.74 -4.12 -55.41
C ASP A 425 -13.64 -3.66 -53.93
N GLN A 426 -13.34 -4.59 -53.01
CA GLN A 426 -13.43 -4.44 -51.55
C GLN A 426 -12.25 -5.14 -50.85
N CYS A 427 -11.09 -4.50 -50.85
CA CYS A 427 -9.84 -5.05 -50.31
C CYS A 427 -9.20 -4.16 -49.23
N ASP A 428 -8.25 -4.77 -48.54
CA ASP A 428 -7.67 -4.28 -47.31
C ASP A 428 -6.14 -4.25 -47.40
N ARG A 429 -5.49 -3.21 -46.85
CA ARG A 429 -4.03 -3.04 -46.90
C ARG A 429 -3.44 -2.94 -45.49
N SER A 430 -2.98 -4.05 -44.91
CA SER A 430 -2.26 -4.04 -43.63
C SER A 430 -0.74 -4.01 -43.83
N ARG A 431 -0.04 -3.14 -43.07
CA ARG A 431 1.43 -3.06 -43.06
C ARG A 431 2.11 -4.12 -42.19
N ASN A 432 1.41 -4.69 -41.20
CA ASN A 432 1.94 -5.77 -40.36
C ASN A 432 1.01 -6.99 -40.37
N LYS A 433 1.05 -7.72 -41.48
CA LYS A 433 0.19 -8.88 -41.75
C LYS A 433 0.49 -10.08 -40.85
N PHE A 434 1.68 -10.13 -40.26
CA PHE A 434 2.05 -11.16 -39.29
C PHE A 434 1.26 -11.00 -37.99
N ILE A 435 1.08 -9.76 -37.55
CA ILE A 435 0.38 -9.45 -36.29
C ILE A 435 -1.12 -9.26 -36.52
N PHE A 436 -1.51 -8.72 -37.67
CA PHE A 436 -2.89 -8.44 -38.03
C PHE A 436 -3.25 -9.16 -39.34
N PRO A 437 -3.67 -10.44 -39.26
CA PRO A 437 -4.01 -11.21 -40.45
C PRO A 437 -5.21 -10.58 -41.16
N LEU A 438 -5.14 -10.58 -42.49
CA LEU A 438 -6.22 -10.10 -43.37
C LEU A 438 -7.23 -11.22 -43.65
N ASP A 439 -8.30 -10.86 -44.35
CA ASP A 439 -9.34 -11.78 -44.81
C ASP A 439 -9.99 -12.54 -43.64
N GLN A 440 -10.48 -11.79 -42.66
CA GLN A 440 -11.15 -12.32 -41.47
C GLN A 440 -12.66 -12.38 -41.65
N GLN A 441 -13.27 -11.60 -42.55
CA GLN A 441 -14.71 -11.71 -42.87
C GLN A 441 -15.08 -13.10 -43.41
N LYS A 442 -14.22 -13.76 -44.20
CA LYS A 442 -14.48 -15.14 -44.64
C LYS A 442 -14.54 -16.16 -43.49
N ARG A 443 -13.97 -15.84 -42.32
CA ARG A 443 -14.03 -16.72 -41.14
C ARG A 443 -15.37 -16.62 -40.43
N LEU A 444 -16.15 -15.58 -40.73
CA LEU A 444 -17.45 -15.39 -40.11
C LEU A 444 -18.49 -16.36 -40.66
N GLN A 445 -18.31 -16.95 -41.85
CA GLN A 445 -19.30 -17.83 -42.49
C GLN A 445 -19.56 -19.11 -41.66
N PRO A 446 -20.85 -19.51 -41.45
CA PRO A 446 -22.11 -18.95 -41.97
C PRO A 446 -22.71 -17.80 -41.14
N ASN A 447 -22.01 -17.27 -40.14
CA ASN A 447 -22.45 -16.14 -39.31
C ASN A 447 -21.92 -14.77 -39.83
N PRO A 448 -22.25 -13.65 -39.17
CA PRO A 448 -23.44 -12.83 -39.43
C PRO A 448 -23.45 -12.14 -40.81
N LEU A 449 -22.35 -12.23 -41.57
CA LEU A 449 -22.24 -11.68 -42.93
C LEU A 449 -22.67 -12.68 -44.01
N GLY A 450 -22.88 -13.95 -43.67
CA GLY A 450 -23.24 -15.00 -44.65
C GLY A 450 -22.10 -15.26 -45.63
N THR A 451 -22.39 -15.50 -46.91
CA THR A 451 -21.38 -15.87 -47.92
C THR A 451 -20.67 -14.69 -48.58
N SER A 452 -21.01 -13.44 -48.24
CA SER A 452 -20.57 -12.23 -48.94
C SER A 452 -19.71 -11.33 -48.06
N TYR A 453 -18.71 -10.67 -48.66
CA TYR A 453 -17.98 -9.57 -48.01
C TYR A 453 -18.89 -8.35 -47.83
N ALA A 454 -18.61 -7.57 -46.79
CA ALA A 454 -19.32 -6.33 -46.49
C ALA A 454 -18.33 -5.17 -46.28
N ASN A 455 -18.75 -3.97 -46.67
CA ASN A 455 -18.01 -2.75 -46.38
C ASN A 455 -17.99 -2.48 -44.87
N HIS A 456 -16.84 -2.00 -44.39
CA HIS A 456 -16.66 -1.62 -43.00
C HIS A 456 -17.59 -0.46 -42.62
N SER A 457 -18.08 -0.46 -41.40
CA SER A 457 -18.83 0.67 -40.84
C SER A 457 -17.91 1.75 -40.28
N SER A 458 -16.64 1.43 -40.02
CA SER A 458 -15.59 2.40 -39.70
C SER A 458 -14.45 2.34 -40.72
N ALA A 459 -13.93 3.51 -41.09
CA ALA A 459 -12.86 3.65 -42.09
C ALA A 459 -11.45 3.73 -41.47
N THR A 460 -11.34 3.72 -40.14
CA THR A 460 -10.07 3.88 -39.41
C THR A 460 -9.84 2.73 -38.44
N TYR A 461 -8.61 2.59 -37.94
CA TYR A 461 -8.29 1.64 -36.88
C TYR A 461 -8.96 2.03 -35.55
N PHE A 462 -9.10 1.06 -34.64
CA PHE A 462 -9.90 1.25 -33.43
C PHE A 462 -9.32 2.30 -32.49
N GLY A 463 -8.01 2.27 -32.23
CA GLY A 463 -7.37 3.21 -31.30
C GLY A 463 -5.85 3.22 -31.40
N THR A 464 -5.22 4.17 -30.73
CA THR A 464 -3.75 4.30 -30.65
C THR A 464 -3.25 3.82 -29.28
N THR A 465 -1.94 3.68 -29.10
CA THR A 465 -1.36 3.52 -27.75
C THR A 465 -1.69 4.69 -26.81
N ALA A 466 -2.01 5.88 -27.32
CA ALA A 466 -2.41 7.02 -26.49
C ALA A 466 -3.77 6.81 -25.81
N LEU A 467 -4.72 6.14 -26.49
CA LEU A 467 -6.01 5.74 -25.91
C LEU A 467 -5.79 4.88 -24.66
N TRP A 468 -4.96 3.83 -24.79
CA TRP A 468 -4.71 2.93 -23.67
C TRP A 468 -3.79 3.51 -22.60
N ALA A 469 -2.87 4.40 -22.97
CA ALA A 469 -2.11 5.15 -21.97
C ALA A 469 -3.03 6.00 -21.09
N ARG A 470 -4.08 6.58 -21.67
CA ARG A 470 -5.13 7.26 -20.90
C ARG A 470 -5.90 6.28 -20.01
N ASP A 471 -6.29 5.11 -20.50
CA ASP A 471 -7.00 4.10 -19.71
C ASP A 471 -6.16 3.61 -18.52
N ILE A 472 -4.88 3.32 -18.75
CA ILE A 472 -3.93 2.90 -17.70
C ILE A 472 -3.80 3.99 -16.64
N ARG A 473 -3.66 5.28 -17.03
CA ARG A 473 -3.62 6.40 -16.05
C ARG A 473 -4.88 6.49 -15.21
N GLN A 474 -6.06 6.22 -15.77
CA GLN A 474 -7.30 6.20 -14.99
C GLN A 474 -7.32 5.08 -13.97
N VAL A 475 -6.85 3.90 -14.34
CA VAL A 475 -6.79 2.74 -13.44
C VAL A 475 -5.74 2.94 -12.36
N ILE A 476 -4.59 3.56 -12.67
CA ILE A 476 -3.61 3.99 -11.66
C ILE A 476 -4.26 4.93 -10.64
N ASN A 477 -4.93 5.98 -11.10
CA ASN A 477 -5.60 6.92 -10.19
C ASN A 477 -6.70 6.24 -9.35
N ASP A 478 -7.51 5.37 -9.95
CA ASP A 478 -8.53 4.62 -9.24
C ASP A 478 -7.94 3.65 -8.20
N ALA A 479 -6.84 2.96 -8.54
CA ALA A 479 -6.11 2.09 -7.61
C ALA A 479 -5.56 2.88 -6.42
N LEU A 480 -4.94 4.05 -6.65
CA LEU A 480 -4.46 4.95 -5.60
C LEU A 480 -5.61 5.40 -4.68
N ILE A 481 -6.76 5.80 -5.25
CA ILE A 481 -7.94 6.22 -4.48
C ILE A 481 -8.52 5.06 -3.65
N LYS A 482 -8.66 3.87 -4.24
CA LYS A 482 -9.27 2.70 -3.55
C LYS A 482 -8.38 2.14 -2.45
N THR A 483 -7.06 2.24 -2.61
CA THR A 483 -6.10 1.70 -1.64
C THR A 483 -5.68 2.74 -0.61
N GLY A 484 -5.69 4.03 -0.96
CA GLY A 484 -5.08 5.10 -0.16
C GLY A 484 -3.55 5.06 -0.17
N LEU A 485 -2.94 4.26 -1.05
CA LEU A 485 -1.49 4.19 -1.19
C LEU A 485 -0.96 5.40 -1.99
N PRO A 486 0.26 5.86 -1.70
CA PRO A 486 0.86 6.96 -2.45
C PRO A 486 1.31 6.54 -3.86
N THR A 487 1.63 5.25 -4.05
CA THR A 487 2.13 4.70 -5.31
C THR A 487 1.55 3.31 -5.59
N VAL A 488 1.59 2.91 -6.86
CA VAL A 488 1.32 1.54 -7.31
C VAL A 488 2.49 1.00 -8.13
N SER A 489 2.64 -0.31 -8.17
CA SER A 489 3.49 -0.96 -9.17
C SER A 489 2.73 -1.10 -10.50
N LEU A 490 3.45 -1.14 -11.62
CA LEU A 490 2.85 -1.22 -12.95
C LEU A 490 3.51 -2.32 -13.77
N LEU A 491 2.71 -3.25 -14.28
CA LEU A 491 3.17 -4.37 -15.10
C LEU A 491 2.63 -4.25 -16.53
N GLY A 492 3.50 -4.41 -17.52
CA GLY A 492 3.15 -4.56 -18.93
C GLY A 492 3.46 -5.97 -19.43
N TYR A 493 2.43 -6.74 -19.80
CA TYR A 493 2.58 -8.07 -20.38
C TYR A 493 2.47 -8.02 -21.90
N SER A 494 3.42 -8.58 -22.65
CA SER A 494 3.34 -8.65 -24.13
C SER A 494 3.18 -7.24 -24.74
N PHE A 495 2.15 -7.01 -25.56
CA PHE A 495 1.76 -5.68 -26.05
C PHE A 495 1.32 -4.68 -24.95
N GLY A 496 1.14 -5.14 -23.72
CA GLY A 496 1.04 -4.29 -22.53
C GLY A 496 2.29 -3.46 -22.30
N GLY A 497 3.47 -3.97 -22.68
CA GLY A 497 4.74 -3.24 -22.60
C GLY A 497 4.73 -1.91 -23.34
N PRO A 498 4.50 -1.88 -24.67
CA PRO A 498 4.37 -0.64 -25.43
C PRO A 498 3.31 0.34 -24.88
N ARG A 499 2.22 -0.18 -24.31
CA ARG A 499 1.16 0.65 -23.68
C ARG A 499 1.63 1.28 -22.38
N VAL A 500 2.35 0.53 -21.54
CA VAL A 500 3.03 1.05 -20.36
C VAL A 500 4.10 2.06 -20.76
N GLY A 501 4.91 1.77 -21.76
CA GLY A 501 5.91 2.70 -22.32
C GLY A 501 5.32 4.05 -22.72
N ARG A 502 4.24 4.03 -23.50
CA ARG A 502 3.51 5.26 -23.88
C ARG A 502 2.90 5.97 -22.66
N THR A 503 2.45 5.22 -21.65
CA THR A 503 1.97 5.79 -20.39
C THR A 503 3.07 6.56 -19.68
N LEU A 504 4.25 5.93 -19.51
CA LEU A 504 5.40 6.55 -18.87
C LEU A 504 5.87 7.79 -19.63
N GLN A 505 5.91 7.73 -20.96
CA GLN A 505 6.24 8.89 -21.79
C GLN A 505 5.27 10.07 -21.57
N GLN A 506 3.96 9.81 -21.49
CA GLN A 506 2.96 10.85 -21.22
C GLN A 506 3.05 11.42 -19.80
N LEU A 507 3.49 10.62 -18.83
CA LEU A 507 3.71 11.05 -17.45
C LEU A 507 5.05 11.79 -17.27
N GLY A 508 6.03 11.48 -18.11
CA GLY A 508 7.38 12.02 -18.02
C GLY A 508 8.00 11.79 -16.65
N ILE A 509 8.70 12.80 -16.14
CA ILE A 509 9.38 12.75 -14.84
C ILE A 509 8.43 12.51 -13.66
N THR A 510 7.13 12.84 -13.80
CA THR A 510 6.11 12.66 -12.75
C THR A 510 5.57 11.24 -12.65
N ALA A 511 6.08 10.32 -13.49
CA ALA A 511 5.72 8.91 -13.39
C ALA A 511 6.07 8.33 -12.01
N ALA A 512 7.24 8.70 -11.47
CA ALA A 512 7.74 8.23 -10.18
C ALA A 512 6.88 8.68 -8.98
N ASP A 513 6.08 9.76 -9.14
CA ASP A 513 5.20 10.26 -8.08
C ASP A 513 4.01 9.32 -7.80
N ARG A 514 3.71 8.42 -8.73
CA ARG A 514 2.57 7.49 -8.67
C ARG A 514 2.94 6.04 -8.91
N ILE A 515 4.10 5.79 -9.50
CA ILE A 515 4.57 4.45 -9.86
C ILE A 515 5.90 4.18 -9.18
N ASP A 516 5.94 3.17 -8.31
CA ASP A 516 7.14 2.83 -7.53
C ASP A 516 7.97 1.69 -8.12
N ARG A 517 7.34 0.80 -8.90
CA ARG A 517 8.00 -0.35 -9.55
C ARG A 517 7.43 -0.59 -10.94
N LEU A 518 8.30 -0.98 -11.85
CA LEU A 518 7.93 -1.44 -13.19
C LEU A 518 8.25 -2.92 -13.36
N ILE A 519 7.35 -3.65 -14.03
CA ILE A 519 7.57 -5.02 -14.50
C ILE A 519 7.22 -5.10 -15.99
N PHE A 520 8.16 -5.56 -16.81
CA PHE A 520 7.92 -5.92 -18.20
C PHE A 520 8.03 -7.43 -18.35
N MET A 521 6.89 -8.09 -18.58
CA MET A 521 6.79 -9.55 -18.66
C MET A 521 6.49 -9.98 -20.09
N ALA A 522 7.36 -10.81 -20.68
CA ALA A 522 7.28 -11.24 -22.07
C ALA A 522 7.00 -10.06 -23.03
N SER A 523 7.60 -8.91 -22.72
CA SER A 523 7.20 -7.61 -23.28
C SER A 523 7.80 -7.40 -24.66
N LEU A 524 6.99 -6.88 -25.59
CA LEU A 524 7.52 -6.40 -26.86
C LEU A 524 8.35 -5.12 -26.62
N PHE A 525 9.52 -5.03 -27.24
CA PHE A 525 10.39 -3.85 -27.18
C PHE A 525 11.18 -3.68 -28.48
N ASP A 526 11.07 -2.50 -29.09
CA ASP A 526 11.99 -1.99 -30.13
C ASP A 526 12.28 -2.91 -31.34
N THR A 527 11.49 -3.98 -31.56
CA THR A 527 11.85 -5.05 -32.51
C THR A 527 10.65 -5.73 -33.17
N LEU A 528 9.85 -5.00 -33.93
CA LEU A 528 9.00 -5.65 -34.93
C LEU A 528 9.89 -6.10 -36.13
N PRO A 529 9.98 -7.40 -36.49
CA PRO A 529 11.02 -7.90 -37.41
C PRO A 529 10.89 -7.48 -38.89
N THR A 530 11.89 -6.71 -39.37
CA THR A 530 12.86 -6.98 -40.47
C THR A 530 12.39 -7.43 -41.87
N GLY A 531 11.75 -6.52 -42.61
CA GLY A 531 12.20 -6.19 -43.98
C GLY A 531 12.79 -4.77 -43.95
N PRO A 532 13.56 -4.31 -44.96
CA PRO A 532 14.08 -2.94 -44.95
C PRO A 532 12.89 -1.98 -45.04
N VAL A 533 12.50 -1.44 -43.91
CA VAL A 533 11.54 -0.36 -43.84
C VAL A 533 12.08 0.59 -42.79
N ASP A 534 12.50 1.77 -43.25
CA ASP A 534 12.69 2.93 -42.38
C ASP A 534 11.38 3.14 -41.61
N TYR A 535 11.40 2.79 -40.32
CA TYR A 535 10.39 3.24 -39.38
C TYR A 535 11.08 4.21 -38.44
N PRO A 536 10.98 5.52 -38.70
CA PRO A 536 11.47 6.50 -37.76
C PRO A 536 10.63 6.40 -36.49
N THR A 537 11.33 6.45 -35.36
CA THR A 537 10.75 6.91 -34.11
C THR A 537 10.14 8.30 -34.35
N ASP A 538 8.87 8.45 -33.94
CA ASP A 538 7.97 9.61 -34.02
C ASP A 538 7.01 9.71 -35.23
N GLU A 539 5.75 9.82 -34.84
CA GLU A 539 4.48 9.86 -35.60
C GLU A 539 4.35 11.11 -36.51
N ALA A 540 5.44 11.83 -36.76
CA ALA A 540 5.47 13.13 -37.46
C ALA A 540 5.86 13.05 -38.95
N ASP A 541 6.21 11.86 -39.47
CA ASP A 541 6.56 11.62 -40.89
C ASP A 541 5.41 10.98 -41.72
N LEU A 542 4.15 11.07 -41.26
CA LEU A 542 3.00 10.53 -42.00
C LEU A 542 2.26 11.63 -42.76
N ASP A 543 2.28 11.59 -44.10
CA ASP A 543 1.45 12.45 -44.94
C ASP A 543 0.78 11.70 -46.10
N ASP A 544 -0.45 12.12 -46.40
CA ASP A 544 -1.57 11.53 -47.19
C ASP A 544 -1.86 10.04 -46.98
N ILE A 545 -0.91 9.28 -46.42
CA ILE A 545 -0.91 7.84 -46.14
C ILE A 545 -0.85 7.50 -44.63
N GLU A 546 -1.90 7.90 -43.91
CA GLU A 546 -2.67 6.95 -43.08
C GLU A 546 -3.40 5.87 -43.96
N THR A 547 -2.96 5.67 -45.22
CA THR A 547 -3.77 5.41 -46.43
C THR A 547 -3.28 4.16 -47.15
N SER A 548 -3.11 3.17 -46.30
CA SER A 548 -3.20 1.77 -46.63
C SER A 548 -4.22 1.27 -45.62
N THR A 549 -5.49 1.29 -46.04
CA THR A 549 -6.73 1.03 -45.29
C THR A 549 -6.53 0.18 -44.02
N SER A 550 -7.00 0.66 -42.88
CA SER A 550 -6.81 0.03 -41.56
C SER A 550 -8.14 -0.45 -40.98
N PHE A 551 -8.14 -1.62 -40.31
CA PHE A 551 -9.36 -2.39 -40.04
C PHE A 551 -9.63 -2.62 -38.56
N PRO A 552 -10.81 -2.27 -38.05
CA PRO A 552 -11.07 -2.37 -36.63
C PRO A 552 -11.73 -3.71 -36.30
N LEU A 553 -10.97 -4.80 -36.22
CA LEU A 553 -11.34 -6.07 -35.52
C LEU A 553 -10.50 -7.23 -36.05
N VAL A 554 -9.72 -7.86 -35.18
CA VAL A 554 -9.10 -9.17 -35.45
C VAL A 554 -9.86 -10.26 -34.72
N LEU A 555 -10.16 -11.33 -35.46
CA LEU A 555 -10.76 -12.54 -34.95
C LEU A 555 -9.65 -13.51 -34.56
N ASN A 556 -9.58 -13.84 -33.27
CA ASN A 556 -8.59 -14.80 -32.76
C ASN A 556 -9.28 -16.08 -32.30
N THR A 557 -8.62 -17.21 -32.57
CA THR A 557 -8.79 -18.41 -31.77
C THR A 557 -7.75 -18.34 -30.65
N VAL A 558 -8.16 -18.59 -29.41
CA VAL A 558 -7.22 -18.58 -28.29
C VAL A 558 -6.38 -19.85 -28.38
N GLY A 559 -5.12 -19.69 -28.74
CA GLY A 559 -4.13 -20.76 -28.76
C GLY A 559 -3.13 -20.58 -27.63
N TRP A 560 -2.64 -21.70 -27.12
CA TRP A 560 -1.45 -21.72 -26.27
C TRP A 560 -0.22 -21.67 -27.17
N ASP A 561 0.87 -21.08 -26.71
CA ASP A 561 2.18 -21.23 -27.37
C ASP A 561 2.57 -22.73 -27.35
N THR A 562 3.65 -23.09 -28.02
CA THR A 562 4.15 -24.48 -28.09
C THR A 562 5.48 -24.61 -27.32
N PRO A 563 5.47 -24.45 -25.97
CA PRO A 563 6.61 -24.82 -25.16
C PRO A 563 6.82 -26.34 -25.20
N SER A 564 7.86 -26.79 -24.50
CA SER A 564 7.98 -28.15 -24.01
C SER A 564 6.62 -28.67 -23.46
N ALA A 565 6.19 -29.84 -23.94
CA ALA A 565 4.81 -30.32 -23.77
C ALA A 565 4.39 -30.55 -22.30
N ASP A 566 5.36 -30.70 -21.40
CA ASP A 566 5.18 -30.89 -19.96
C ASP A 566 4.88 -29.57 -19.21
N ARG A 567 4.91 -28.43 -19.90
CA ARG A 567 4.66 -27.10 -19.32
C ARG A 567 3.22 -26.66 -19.39
N ILE A 568 2.46 -27.18 -20.35
CA ILE A 568 1.05 -26.84 -20.53
C ILE A 568 0.24 -27.63 -19.49
N PRO A 569 -0.40 -26.95 -18.53
CA PRO A 569 -1.18 -27.66 -17.52
C PRO A 569 -2.41 -28.32 -18.17
N PRO A 570 -2.77 -29.55 -17.79
CA PRO A 570 -3.89 -30.26 -18.40
C PRO A 570 -5.19 -29.44 -18.39
N GLY A 571 -5.74 -29.18 -19.57
CA GLY A 571 -7.01 -28.46 -19.77
C GLY A 571 -6.94 -26.94 -19.63
N ALA A 572 -5.78 -26.36 -19.31
CA ALA A 572 -5.63 -24.90 -19.17
C ALA A 572 -5.87 -24.16 -20.50
N ASP A 573 -5.47 -24.75 -21.62
CA ASP A 573 -5.74 -24.26 -22.98
C ASP A 573 -7.25 -24.10 -23.26
N LYS A 574 -8.04 -25.12 -22.89
CA LYS A 574 -9.50 -25.11 -23.04
C LYS A 574 -10.15 -24.15 -22.07
N ALA A 575 -9.66 -24.05 -20.83
CA ALA A 575 -10.15 -23.10 -19.84
C ALA A 575 -9.92 -21.65 -20.30
N LEU A 576 -8.73 -21.36 -20.83
CA LEU A 576 -8.35 -20.06 -21.35
C LEU A 576 -9.24 -19.66 -22.53
N ALA A 577 -9.43 -20.57 -23.50
CA ALA A 577 -10.33 -20.34 -24.62
C ALA A 577 -11.78 -20.11 -24.18
N LYS A 578 -12.28 -20.93 -23.24
CA LYS A 578 -13.64 -20.81 -22.70
C LYS A 578 -13.84 -19.48 -21.97
N GLN A 579 -12.92 -19.09 -21.09
CA GLN A 579 -13.03 -17.83 -20.34
C GLN A 579 -12.97 -16.62 -21.28
N ALA A 580 -12.07 -16.64 -22.27
CA ALA A 580 -11.99 -15.56 -23.25
C ALA A 580 -13.29 -15.40 -24.06
N GLN A 581 -13.93 -16.51 -24.46
CA GLN A 581 -15.23 -16.48 -25.14
C GLN A 581 -16.37 -16.02 -24.22
N LEU A 582 -16.37 -16.42 -22.94
CA LEU A 582 -17.37 -15.95 -21.96
C LEU A 582 -17.32 -14.43 -21.78
N LEU A 583 -16.10 -13.87 -21.79
CA LEU A 583 -15.86 -12.43 -21.68
C LEU A 583 -16.02 -11.68 -23.00
N ASP A 584 -16.36 -12.40 -24.08
CA ASP A 584 -16.69 -11.85 -25.39
C ASP A 584 -17.92 -12.54 -26.00
N ALA A 585 -19.07 -12.37 -25.34
CA ALA A 585 -20.31 -13.06 -25.68
C ALA A 585 -20.84 -12.79 -27.12
N VAL A 586 -20.40 -11.70 -27.76
CA VAL A 586 -20.73 -11.42 -29.17
C VAL A 586 -19.82 -12.23 -30.09
N GLY A 587 -18.50 -12.14 -29.91
CA GLY A 587 -17.53 -12.90 -30.70
C GLY A 587 -17.69 -14.42 -30.55
N ALA A 588 -18.07 -14.89 -29.35
CA ALA A 588 -18.37 -16.29 -29.06
C ALA A 588 -19.46 -16.89 -29.95
N LYS A 589 -20.31 -16.04 -30.55
CA LYS A 589 -21.35 -16.49 -31.47
C LYS A 589 -20.87 -16.57 -32.92
N TRP A 590 -19.73 -15.99 -33.27
CA TRP A 590 -19.26 -15.80 -34.65
C TRP A 590 -18.50 -17.01 -35.23
N GLY A 591 -18.57 -17.17 -36.56
CA GLY A 591 -17.96 -18.26 -37.33
C GLY A 591 -18.61 -19.64 -37.12
N GLY A 592 -18.12 -20.67 -37.83
CA GLY A 592 -18.44 -22.08 -37.54
C GLY A 592 -19.69 -22.59 -38.25
N SER A 593 -20.75 -22.93 -37.51
CA SER A 593 -22.08 -23.20 -38.05
C SER A 593 -23.14 -22.45 -37.25
N VAL A 594 -24.35 -22.29 -37.78
CA VAL A 594 -25.46 -21.62 -37.05
C VAL A 594 -25.78 -22.34 -35.74
N THR A 595 -25.67 -23.68 -35.71
CA THR A 595 -25.95 -24.50 -34.53
C THR A 595 -24.73 -24.75 -33.65
N THR A 596 -23.51 -24.58 -34.19
CA THR A 596 -22.24 -24.77 -33.48
C THR A 596 -21.26 -23.69 -33.89
N PRO A 597 -21.37 -22.47 -33.32
CA PRO A 597 -20.44 -21.39 -33.60
C PRO A 597 -18.99 -21.79 -33.34
N ALA A 598 -18.07 -21.26 -34.16
CA ALA A 598 -16.63 -21.46 -33.94
C ALA A 598 -16.14 -20.72 -32.68
N GLY A 599 -16.75 -19.56 -32.39
CA GLY A 599 -16.49 -18.74 -31.23
C GLY A 599 -15.15 -18.04 -31.31
N PHE A 600 -15.15 -16.79 -31.79
CA PHE A 600 -13.95 -15.97 -31.86
C PHE A 600 -13.84 -15.01 -30.69
N VAL A 601 -12.60 -14.66 -30.35
CA VAL A 601 -12.30 -13.53 -29.48
C VAL A 601 -11.92 -12.34 -30.34
N ARG A 602 -12.58 -11.22 -30.08
CA ARG A 602 -12.42 -9.97 -30.82
C ARG A 602 -11.37 -9.12 -30.13
N SER A 603 -10.32 -8.75 -30.86
CA SER A 603 -9.33 -7.78 -30.40
C SER A 603 -9.27 -6.56 -31.34
N PRO A 604 -9.14 -5.35 -30.82
CA PRO A 604 -8.93 -4.16 -31.65
C PRO A 604 -7.62 -4.23 -32.42
N THR A 605 -7.62 -3.59 -33.59
CA THR A 605 -6.41 -3.21 -34.33
C THR A 605 -6.04 -1.79 -33.98
N PHE A 606 -4.74 -1.50 -33.91
CA PHE A 606 -4.23 -0.25 -33.39
C PHE A 606 -2.88 0.12 -33.96
N THR A 607 -2.54 1.40 -33.84
CA THR A 607 -1.17 1.89 -34.05
C THR A 607 -0.39 1.87 -32.74
N VAL A 608 0.90 1.58 -32.86
CA VAL A 608 1.85 1.62 -31.75
C VAL A 608 2.86 2.71 -32.06
N SER A 609 3.03 3.63 -31.12
CA SER A 609 4.07 4.65 -31.15
C SER A 609 4.68 4.84 -29.76
N GLY A 610 5.93 5.35 -29.73
CA GLY A 610 6.55 5.86 -28.51
C GLY A 610 7.10 4.82 -27.52
N TRP A 611 7.49 3.62 -27.97
CA TRP A 611 8.20 2.65 -27.14
C TRP A 611 9.50 2.19 -27.80
N ASN A 612 10.60 2.86 -27.44
CA ASN A 612 11.93 2.71 -28.02
C ASN A 612 13.00 2.86 -26.92
N LYS A 613 14.28 2.81 -27.33
CA LYS A 613 15.43 2.96 -26.42
C LYS A 613 15.44 4.25 -25.63
N ASP A 614 15.08 5.38 -26.23
CA ASP A 614 15.12 6.67 -25.54
C ASP A 614 14.07 6.75 -24.44
N VAL A 615 12.87 6.20 -24.69
CA VAL A 615 11.81 6.12 -23.69
C VAL A 615 12.20 5.16 -22.56
N ALA A 616 12.82 4.01 -22.87
CA ALA A 616 13.35 3.10 -21.86
C ALA A 616 14.50 3.75 -21.05
N ALA A 617 15.39 4.48 -21.71
CA ALA A 617 16.52 5.16 -21.08
C ALA A 617 16.10 6.34 -20.19
N ALA A 618 14.90 6.89 -20.37
CA ALA A 618 14.35 7.94 -19.51
C ALA A 618 13.70 7.40 -18.22
N ILE A 619 13.55 6.07 -18.09
CA ILE A 619 12.92 5.45 -16.91
C ILE A 619 13.90 5.51 -15.73
N THR A 620 13.48 6.19 -14.65
CA THR A 620 14.19 6.22 -13.36
C THR A 620 13.66 5.20 -12.35
N ILE A 621 12.45 4.69 -12.56
CA ILE A 621 11.75 3.77 -11.65
C ILE A 621 12.43 2.39 -11.68
N PRO A 622 12.61 1.72 -10.53
CA PRO A 622 13.14 0.36 -10.48
C PRO A 622 12.36 -0.58 -11.41
N THR A 623 13.08 -1.25 -12.32
CA THR A 623 12.45 -2.06 -13.38
C THR A 623 12.88 -3.53 -13.38
N LEU A 624 11.90 -4.44 -13.36
CA LEU A 624 12.08 -5.87 -13.59
C LEU A 624 11.70 -6.23 -15.02
N VAL A 625 12.54 -7.04 -15.68
CA VAL A 625 12.26 -7.66 -16.97
C VAL A 625 12.20 -9.17 -16.78
N LEU A 626 11.12 -9.80 -17.23
CA LEU A 626 10.83 -11.24 -17.10
C LEU A 626 10.52 -11.82 -18.47
N HIS A 627 11.16 -12.91 -18.90
CA HIS A 627 10.90 -13.49 -20.22
C HIS A 627 11.13 -15.00 -20.25
N GLY A 628 10.29 -15.74 -20.98
CA GLY A 628 10.46 -17.16 -21.23
C GLY A 628 11.42 -17.43 -22.40
N THR A 629 12.35 -18.36 -22.23
CA THR A 629 13.35 -18.72 -23.25
C THR A 629 12.77 -19.46 -24.45
N GLU A 630 11.56 -20.03 -24.33
CA GLU A 630 10.82 -20.69 -25.41
C GLU A 630 9.66 -19.83 -25.95
N ASP A 631 9.60 -18.54 -25.62
CA ASP A 631 8.57 -17.62 -26.13
C ASP A 631 8.67 -17.50 -27.66
N ARG A 632 7.63 -17.93 -28.38
CA ARG A 632 7.54 -17.85 -29.85
C ARG A 632 6.67 -16.69 -30.32
N SER A 633 6.02 -15.99 -29.41
CA SER A 633 5.17 -14.84 -29.71
C SER A 633 5.96 -13.54 -29.68
N VAL A 634 6.79 -13.37 -28.65
CA VAL A 634 7.76 -12.28 -28.50
C VAL A 634 9.13 -12.90 -28.31
N LEU A 635 10.01 -12.71 -29.31
CA LEU A 635 11.32 -13.35 -29.33
C LEU A 635 12.09 -13.06 -28.03
N PRO A 636 12.72 -14.07 -27.39
CA PRO A 636 13.40 -13.90 -26.09
C PRO A 636 14.47 -12.79 -26.07
N ALA A 637 15.09 -12.52 -27.22
CA ALA A 637 16.05 -11.42 -27.39
C ALA A 637 15.49 -10.03 -27.07
N ASN A 638 14.16 -9.84 -27.03
CA ASN A 638 13.52 -8.60 -26.61
C ASN A 638 13.86 -8.22 -25.17
N ALA A 639 13.95 -9.19 -24.26
CA ALA A 639 14.15 -8.94 -22.84
C ALA A 639 15.55 -8.39 -22.52
N PRO A 640 16.65 -9.03 -22.98
CA PRO A 640 17.98 -8.44 -22.89
C PRO A 640 18.06 -7.08 -23.59
N HIS A 641 17.40 -6.93 -24.73
CA HIS A 641 17.39 -5.67 -25.47
C HIS A 641 16.73 -4.52 -24.67
N LEU A 642 15.59 -4.77 -24.04
CA LEU A 642 14.94 -3.82 -23.14
C LEU A 642 15.80 -3.54 -21.90
N TYR A 643 16.32 -4.59 -21.27
CA TYR A 643 17.19 -4.47 -20.10
C TYR A 643 18.40 -3.57 -20.37
N ASP A 644 19.00 -3.68 -21.56
CA ASP A 644 20.16 -2.89 -21.95
C ASP A 644 19.82 -1.44 -22.28
N ALA A 645 18.60 -1.17 -22.75
CA ALA A 645 18.13 0.19 -22.99
C ALA A 645 17.80 0.97 -21.71
N LEU A 646 17.47 0.29 -20.61
CA LEU A 646 17.19 0.92 -19.31
C LEU A 646 18.46 1.52 -18.71
N THR A 647 18.40 2.75 -18.21
CA THR A 647 19.53 3.43 -17.54
C THR A 647 19.40 3.47 -16.01
N THR A 648 18.22 3.14 -15.46
CA THR A 648 18.03 3.05 -14.00
C THR A 648 19.02 2.08 -13.36
N GLU A 649 19.56 2.46 -12.20
CA GLU A 649 20.54 1.66 -11.46
C GLU A 649 19.91 0.39 -10.87
N GLN A 650 18.62 0.42 -10.57
CA GLN A 650 17.86 -0.71 -10.03
C GLN A 650 17.09 -1.41 -11.15
N LYS A 651 17.75 -2.33 -11.84
CA LYS A 651 17.14 -3.14 -12.89
C LYS A 651 17.54 -4.59 -12.81
N VAL A 652 16.58 -5.49 -12.92
CA VAL A 652 16.81 -6.94 -12.95
C VAL A 652 16.23 -7.53 -14.22
N LEU A 653 16.96 -8.46 -14.83
CA LEU A 653 16.45 -9.35 -15.88
C LEU A 653 16.38 -10.77 -15.34
N ILE A 654 15.28 -11.46 -15.60
CA ILE A 654 15.09 -12.89 -15.30
C ILE A 654 14.65 -13.59 -16.59
N GLU A 655 15.46 -14.53 -17.04
CA GLU A 655 15.16 -15.40 -18.18
C GLU A 655 14.77 -16.79 -17.68
N LEU A 656 13.54 -17.22 -17.97
CA LEU A 656 12.98 -18.49 -17.51
C LEU A 656 13.16 -19.58 -18.58
N GLY A 657 13.96 -20.58 -18.24
CA GLY A 657 14.20 -21.81 -18.97
C GLY A 657 12.91 -22.57 -19.23
N CYS A 658 12.72 -23.02 -20.47
CA CYS A 658 11.57 -23.83 -20.89
C CYS A 658 10.19 -23.18 -20.69
N ALA A 659 10.13 -21.86 -20.49
CA ALA A 659 8.87 -21.12 -20.36
C ALA A 659 8.52 -20.41 -21.67
N SER A 660 7.24 -20.36 -22.05
CA SER A 660 6.77 -19.68 -23.27
C SER A 660 6.26 -18.26 -23.01
N HIS A 661 5.57 -17.69 -24.00
CA HIS A 661 4.79 -16.46 -23.84
C HIS A 661 3.75 -16.52 -22.70
N PHE A 662 3.28 -17.71 -22.35
CA PHE A 662 2.29 -17.94 -21.29
C PHE A 662 2.93 -18.42 -19.98
N LEU A 663 4.21 -18.07 -19.74
CA LEU A 663 4.98 -18.43 -18.54
C LEU A 663 4.21 -18.31 -17.22
N HIS A 664 3.33 -17.32 -17.07
CA HIS A 664 2.53 -17.10 -15.86
C HIS A 664 1.32 -18.03 -15.73
N TYR A 665 1.15 -19.01 -16.62
CA TYR A 665 0.17 -20.09 -16.50
C TYR A 665 0.80 -21.48 -16.56
N GLU A 666 2.11 -21.56 -16.80
CA GLU A 666 2.79 -22.83 -17.05
C GLU A 666 3.21 -23.52 -15.76
N THR A 667 3.16 -24.85 -15.78
CA THR A 667 3.56 -25.70 -14.65
C THR A 667 4.83 -26.48 -14.96
N ALA A 668 5.34 -27.23 -14.00
CA ALA A 668 6.43 -28.18 -14.20
C ALA A 668 6.13 -29.48 -13.46
N PRO A 669 6.60 -30.63 -13.96
CA PRO A 669 6.43 -31.91 -13.27
C PRO A 669 7.40 -32.10 -12.10
N THR A 670 8.59 -31.51 -12.17
CA THR A 670 9.72 -31.78 -11.25
C THR A 670 9.98 -30.67 -10.24
N TRP A 671 9.31 -29.53 -10.37
CA TRP A 671 9.47 -28.37 -9.49
C TRP A 671 8.19 -27.50 -9.50
N GLU A 672 8.21 -26.40 -8.77
CA GLU A 672 7.05 -25.52 -8.58
C GLU A 672 6.51 -24.85 -9.88
N GLY A 673 7.35 -24.81 -10.92
CA GLY A 673 6.99 -24.41 -12.27
C GLY A 673 7.02 -22.90 -12.56
N PRO A 674 7.00 -22.52 -13.86
CA PRO A 674 7.10 -21.13 -14.27
C PRO A 674 6.04 -20.20 -13.67
N HIS A 675 4.79 -20.65 -13.52
CA HIS A 675 3.71 -19.87 -12.90
C HIS A 675 4.10 -19.38 -11.51
N LYS A 676 4.57 -20.30 -10.64
CA LYS A 676 5.00 -19.95 -9.28
C LYS A 676 6.26 -19.10 -9.28
N ALA A 677 7.25 -19.42 -10.13
CA ALA A 677 8.47 -18.61 -10.25
C ALA A 677 8.19 -17.15 -10.63
N VAL A 678 7.27 -16.93 -11.59
CA VAL A 678 6.84 -15.59 -12.00
C VAL A 678 6.14 -14.88 -10.86
N ALA A 679 5.22 -15.54 -10.18
CA ALA A 679 4.52 -14.94 -9.03
C ALA A 679 5.51 -14.55 -7.92
N ASP A 680 6.39 -15.45 -7.50
CA ASP A 680 7.38 -15.20 -6.45
C ASP A 680 8.35 -14.07 -6.81
N ALA A 681 8.81 -14.01 -8.08
CA ALA A 681 9.66 -12.94 -8.56
C ALA A 681 8.96 -11.57 -8.52
N ILE A 682 7.68 -11.51 -8.93
CA ILE A 682 6.89 -10.27 -8.89
C ILE A 682 6.59 -9.87 -7.43
N ILE A 683 6.28 -10.83 -6.56
CA ILE A 683 6.03 -10.57 -5.13
C ILE A 683 7.27 -9.96 -4.48
N GLU A 684 8.45 -10.55 -4.69
CA GLU A 684 9.70 -10.01 -4.17
C GLU A 684 9.96 -8.60 -4.73
N TRP A 685 9.82 -8.42 -6.04
CA TRP A 685 10.07 -7.14 -6.70
C TRP A 685 9.15 -6.02 -6.20
N VAL A 686 7.85 -6.29 -6.07
CA VAL A 686 6.87 -5.32 -5.55
C VAL A 686 7.15 -4.98 -4.09
N ARG A 687 7.61 -5.95 -3.29
CA ARG A 687 7.92 -5.71 -1.87
C ARG A 687 9.20 -4.90 -1.67
N SER A 688 10.28 -5.25 -2.38
CA SER A 688 11.64 -4.76 -2.06
C SER A 688 12.47 -4.23 -3.23
N ALA A 689 11.96 -4.22 -4.48
CA ALA A 689 12.78 -3.96 -5.69
C ALA A 689 14.01 -4.89 -5.78
N THR A 690 13.84 -6.15 -5.36
CA THR A 690 14.90 -7.15 -5.42
C THR A 690 14.43 -8.43 -6.08
N PHE A 691 15.39 -9.16 -6.61
CA PHE A 691 15.25 -10.59 -6.90
C PHE A 691 16.40 -11.34 -6.23
N LYS A 692 16.08 -12.34 -5.41
CA LYS A 692 17.05 -13.02 -4.54
C LYS A 692 17.93 -12.04 -3.75
N GLY A 693 17.32 -10.97 -3.26
CA GLY A 693 18.00 -9.91 -2.48
C GLY A 693 18.94 -9.00 -3.27
N LYS A 694 18.97 -9.10 -4.61
CA LYS A 694 19.76 -8.22 -5.48
C LYS A 694 18.87 -7.19 -6.15
N THR A 695 19.31 -5.93 -6.14
CA THR A 695 18.63 -4.80 -6.78
C THR A 695 19.00 -4.64 -8.26
N THR A 696 20.04 -5.33 -8.72
CA THR A 696 20.50 -5.29 -10.11
C THR A 696 21.11 -6.63 -10.53
N GLY A 697 21.00 -6.97 -11.81
CA GLY A 697 21.63 -8.18 -12.39
C GLY A 697 20.78 -8.91 -13.42
N ARG A 698 21.41 -9.86 -14.12
CA ARG A 698 20.75 -10.78 -15.06
C ARG A 698 20.75 -12.19 -14.49
N PHE A 699 19.59 -12.78 -14.32
CA PHE A 699 19.41 -14.09 -13.72
C PHE A 699 18.79 -15.04 -14.72
N THR A 700 19.13 -16.31 -14.61
CA THR A 700 18.40 -17.37 -15.31
C THR A 700 17.76 -18.29 -14.28
N ILE A 701 16.55 -18.73 -14.56
CA ILE A 701 15.93 -19.86 -13.87
C ILE A 701 15.96 -20.99 -14.89
N ASP A 702 16.73 -22.06 -14.65
CA ASP A 702 16.80 -23.15 -15.62
C ASP A 702 15.49 -23.96 -15.69
N CYS A 703 15.42 -24.94 -16.59
CA CYS A 703 14.23 -25.76 -16.79
C CYS A 703 13.85 -26.63 -15.57
N ASP A 704 14.76 -26.78 -14.61
CA ASP A 704 14.58 -27.52 -13.36
C ASP A 704 14.28 -26.60 -12.16
N GLY A 705 14.20 -25.29 -12.40
CA GLY A 705 13.86 -24.28 -11.38
C GLY A 705 15.06 -23.75 -10.60
N ASN A 706 16.29 -24.10 -10.98
CA ASN A 706 17.48 -23.58 -10.29
C ASN A 706 17.75 -22.14 -10.73
N VAL A 707 17.92 -21.26 -9.75
CA VAL A 707 18.25 -19.86 -10.01
C VAL A 707 19.76 -19.71 -10.11
N ASN A 708 20.24 -19.36 -11.31
CA ASN A 708 21.64 -19.06 -11.55
C ASN A 708 21.86 -17.54 -11.50
N PRO A 709 22.73 -17.04 -10.60
CA PRO A 709 23.06 -15.62 -10.52
C PRO A 709 23.83 -15.15 -11.77
N PRO A 710 23.89 -13.82 -12.00
CA PRO A 710 24.69 -13.20 -13.07
C PRO A 710 26.18 -13.52 -13.02
#